data_AF-A0A937T4F9-F1
#
_entry.id   AF-A0A937T4F9-F1
#
_cell.length_a   1.000
_cell.length_b   1.000
_cell.length_c   1.000
_cell.angle_alpha   90.00
_cell.angle_beta   90.00
_cell.angle_gamma   90.00
#
_symmetry.space_group_name_H-M   'P 1'
#
loop_
_entity.id
_entity.type
_entity.pdbx_description
1 polymer ?
#
loop_
_entity_poly.entity_id
_entity_poly.type
_entity_poly.pdbx_seq_one_letter_code
_entity_poly.pdbx_strand_id
1 'polypeptide(L)'
;MCPIARPSALCVLLASMVAAASAAESDGGPDLYAFSEGTPIVVVAPDAADALEQYALGELTEHVEQVTGRKPDVLAAAKGELPEGTNVIVFGRLGNNPILRTLADQREFRPNDDEQGFAIRIGKRPDEPATGTWLAVLCGADTHGSLCAVRDFAHYYFYREGDRAVLRPTDVSYAPVIKVRQLSESGCNLFSAENPHESSMFTVHYNRDTRSAMFDKHHYIDWLSEWKINTIALLWCNYPAYDKAYADCVRYAHSRGVRVVAFFCPFRPGHEKPPGESVATAGEGGAECPRDPRNREWYFRRIVHLITREPQVDGIALETPEHDGIRCSCHECKKKPYPGIKMLNELVVEIRKHRPDIPIRFSVKEPTPSPQAAKAVADRLIALDGPTDLYCNSYRSRADRVHWHDLGPKYGTYLRPFRSRLRSKESASEEIDGVFSDFRLAAERGVLGYGFCYRFYGGKYGSHTVHQDAEMRGKFSGRQGPFSLALLGEAAFDPFISGEDRARRIRRINELTIPDYPRGGSLTDEDFDMLGGGPSGPSEGAGSVPPRFRFQKTNRLVLDNGAAGKFDSTHAKYPCVLKVGDEWWMWYNGRTDDAFTGSVGLATSKDGLAWTKKNNGDPVFEHGQPGTFDSTKVDHPAVLFFDDKFHMWYTAGDAGSRYKIGYATSPDGMHWTRENNASPVLGPGEPGQFDDQVVLHPAVVRDDSGLLHMWYNGVGPQKSFRVGHATSRDGIQWERQNQGKPVLEPSIVGDFHEGYVYNVFVMLNDGQFHMWYSAWAPNQRKSGPNHNCITHAVSSNGDEWKKDSTPTLTNGAAGSIDEYACFACCVVPHAEGLWMYYSAGSRYQRYTTALAISEAHLSDGR
;
A
#
# COMPACT_ATOMS: atom_id res chain seq x y z
N MET A 1 0.04 83.75 -9.27
CA MET A 1 1.49 83.86 -9.05
C MET A 1 1.82 83.17 -7.73
N CYS A 2 2.54 82.04 -7.76
CA CYS A 2 3.14 81.32 -6.61
C CYS A 2 2.20 80.88 -5.45
N PRO A 3 2.63 80.01 -4.50
CA PRO A 3 3.65 78.95 -4.58
C PRO A 3 3.29 77.61 -3.84
N ILE A 4 4.03 76.55 -4.20
CA ILE A 4 4.74 75.52 -3.39
C ILE A 4 4.10 74.91 -2.12
N ALA A 5 3.88 73.57 -2.11
CA ALA A 5 4.60 72.58 -1.26
C ALA A 5 3.98 71.14 -1.35
N ARG A 6 4.83 70.09 -1.36
CA ARG A 6 4.55 68.67 -0.96
C ARG A 6 4.89 68.51 0.55
N PRO A 7 4.68 67.38 1.30
CA PRO A 7 4.19 66.00 0.97
C PRO A 7 3.22 65.33 2.02
N SER A 8 2.76 64.09 1.75
CA SER A 8 2.33 62.97 2.67
C SER A 8 1.15 63.09 3.67
N ALA A 9 0.17 62.16 3.58
CA ALA A 9 -0.80 61.69 4.62
C ALA A 9 -1.53 60.44 4.06
N LEU A 10 -1.75 59.27 4.69
CA LEU A 10 -2.03 58.79 6.05
C LEU A 10 -3.33 59.31 6.69
N CYS A 11 -4.17 58.35 7.08
CA CYS A 11 -5.06 58.33 8.25
C CYS A 11 -6.48 58.96 8.19
N VAL A 12 -7.43 58.09 8.60
CA VAL A 12 -8.63 58.36 9.40
C VAL A 12 -9.83 59.00 8.70
N LEU A 13 -10.82 58.16 8.39
CA LEU A 13 -12.23 58.49 8.64
C LEU A 13 -12.90 57.29 9.32
N LEU A 14 -13.00 57.43 10.65
CA LEU A 14 -13.69 56.62 11.64
C LEU A 14 -14.94 57.42 12.09
N ALA A 15 -16.00 56.72 12.46
CA ALA A 15 -17.23 57.18 13.14
C ALA A 15 -18.17 58.06 12.28
N SER A 16 -19.49 57.82 12.16
CA SER A 16 -20.42 57.32 13.17
C SER A 16 -21.74 56.89 12.49
N MET A 17 -22.07 55.61 12.56
CA MET A 17 -23.45 55.11 12.71
C MET A 17 -23.35 53.81 13.53
N VAL A 18 -23.01 53.97 14.80
CA VAL A 18 -23.08 52.93 15.83
C VAL A 18 -24.36 53.19 16.62
N ALA A 19 -25.38 52.38 16.37
CA ALA A 19 -26.36 51.91 17.34
C ALA A 19 -27.46 51.13 16.61
N ALA A 20 -27.62 49.85 17.00
CA ALA A 20 -28.70 48.91 16.66
C ALA A 20 -28.35 47.81 15.63
N ALA A 21 -27.45 46.90 16.03
CA ALA A 21 -27.53 45.46 15.74
C ALA A 21 -26.40 44.74 16.49
N SER A 22 -26.48 44.71 17.82
CA SER A 22 -25.65 43.82 18.67
C SER A 22 -26.50 42.62 19.09
N ALA A 23 -26.53 41.58 18.25
CA ALA A 23 -26.85 40.18 18.60
C ALA A 23 -26.91 39.36 17.30
N ALA A 24 -25.75 39.14 16.68
CA ALA A 24 -25.52 37.99 15.83
C ALA A 24 -24.13 37.51 16.23
N GLU A 25 -24.12 36.65 17.25
CA GLU A 25 -22.93 36.07 17.82
C GLU A 25 -22.15 35.31 16.75
N SER A 26 -20.85 35.53 16.77
CA SER A 26 -19.84 34.66 16.20
C SER A 26 -20.00 33.25 16.75
N ASP A 27 -20.40 32.27 15.94
CA ASP A 27 -20.29 30.86 16.34
C ASP A 27 -18.89 30.31 16.03
N GLY A 28 -17.89 31.03 16.53
CA GLY A 28 -16.63 30.45 16.97
C GLY A 28 -16.81 29.97 18.40
N GLY A 29 -17.63 28.95 18.61
CA GLY A 29 -17.58 28.19 19.86
C GLY A 29 -16.21 27.51 19.98
N PRO A 30 -15.63 27.36 21.19
CA PRO A 30 -14.43 26.54 21.32
C PRO A 30 -14.78 25.14 20.79
N ASP A 31 -13.90 24.56 19.96
CA ASP A 31 -13.98 23.13 19.64
C ASP A 31 -14.35 22.39 20.94
N LEU A 32 -15.38 21.53 20.91
CA LEU A 32 -15.63 20.67 22.06
C LEU A 32 -14.30 19.93 22.28
N TYR A 33 -13.69 20.11 23.46
CA TYR A 33 -12.51 19.32 23.81
C TYR A 33 -12.93 17.87 23.60
N ALA A 34 -12.39 17.22 22.56
CA ALA A 34 -12.76 15.84 22.24
C ALA A 34 -12.43 14.89 23.41
N PHE A 35 -11.59 15.37 24.34
CA PHE A 35 -11.22 14.75 25.59
C PHE A 35 -11.33 15.76 26.76
N SER A 36 -12.15 15.45 27.75
CA SER A 36 -11.72 15.62 29.14
C SER A 36 -10.86 14.40 29.49
N GLU A 37 -9.68 14.64 30.05
CA GLU A 37 -8.72 13.58 30.37
C GLU A 37 -9.39 12.48 31.20
N GLY A 38 -9.51 11.26 30.64
CA GLY A 38 -10.09 10.09 31.33
C GLY A 38 -11.51 9.66 30.93
N THR A 39 -12.25 10.42 30.11
CA THR A 39 -13.61 10.01 29.69
C THR A 39 -13.55 9.05 28.49
N PRO A 40 -14.10 7.82 28.58
CA PRO A 40 -14.04 6.85 27.50
C PRO A 40 -14.95 7.23 26.32
N ILE A 41 -14.58 6.76 25.12
CA ILE A 41 -15.40 6.83 23.91
C ILE A 41 -15.95 5.44 23.65
N VAL A 42 -17.28 5.34 23.52
CA VAL A 42 -17.98 4.11 23.21
C VAL A 42 -18.65 4.23 21.85
N VAL A 43 -18.44 3.24 20.99
CA VAL A 43 -19.16 3.10 19.73
C VAL A 43 -20.33 2.15 19.94
N VAL A 44 -21.55 2.63 19.74
CA VAL A 44 -22.76 1.81 19.75
C VAL A 44 -23.13 1.45 18.32
N ALA A 45 -22.94 0.18 17.97
CA ALA A 45 -23.08 -0.32 16.61
C ALA A 45 -24.24 -1.32 16.49
N PRO A 46 -24.74 -1.59 15.26
CA PRO A 46 -25.79 -2.58 15.04
C PRO A 46 -25.32 -3.97 15.48
N ASP A 47 -26.23 -4.77 16.05
CA ASP A 47 -25.94 -6.13 16.50
C ASP A 47 -25.65 -7.09 15.33
N ALA A 48 -26.27 -6.81 14.17
CA ALA A 48 -26.07 -7.52 12.92
C ALA A 48 -25.81 -6.50 11.79
N ALA A 49 -24.56 -6.06 11.68
CA ALA A 49 -24.10 -5.17 10.62
C ALA A 49 -23.84 -5.97 9.32
N ASP A 50 -24.24 -5.40 8.18
CA ASP A 50 -23.87 -5.93 6.86
C ASP A 50 -22.35 -5.86 6.65
N ALA A 51 -21.79 -6.65 5.73
CA ALA A 51 -20.33 -6.72 5.51
C ALA A 51 -19.67 -5.34 5.29
N LEU A 52 -20.34 -4.43 4.56
CA LEU A 52 -19.83 -3.08 4.34
C LEU A 52 -19.93 -2.18 5.59
N GLU A 53 -20.96 -2.38 6.42
CA GLU A 53 -21.08 -1.69 7.71
C GLU A 53 -20.04 -2.21 8.72
N GLN A 54 -19.70 -3.50 8.68
CA GLN A 54 -18.61 -4.06 9.48
C GLN A 54 -17.26 -3.47 9.08
N TYR A 55 -17.00 -3.32 7.78
CA TYR A 55 -15.82 -2.62 7.28
C TYR A 55 -15.79 -1.15 7.75
N ALA A 56 -16.90 -0.42 7.59
CA ALA A 56 -17.02 0.96 8.05
C ALA A 56 -16.83 1.11 9.58
N LEU A 57 -17.31 0.14 10.36
CA LEU A 57 -17.10 0.09 11.81
C LEU A 57 -15.61 -0.12 12.15
N GLY A 58 -14.92 -0.99 11.42
CA GLY A 58 -13.47 -1.16 11.54
C GLY A 58 -12.73 0.16 11.34
N GLU A 59 -12.98 0.82 10.21
CA GLU A 59 -12.42 2.14 9.88
C GLU A 59 -12.72 3.19 10.96
N LEU A 60 -13.96 3.23 11.45
CA LEU A 60 -14.35 4.14 12.52
C LEU A 60 -13.54 3.89 13.80
N THR A 61 -13.40 2.63 14.23
CA THR A 61 -12.65 2.29 15.45
C THR A 61 -11.16 2.56 15.32
N GLU A 62 -10.56 2.25 14.17
CA GLU A 62 -9.16 2.56 13.87
C GLU A 62 -8.93 4.08 13.83
N HIS A 63 -9.84 4.83 13.20
CA HIS A 63 -9.75 6.28 13.15
C HIS A 63 -9.87 6.92 14.54
N VAL A 64 -10.77 6.42 15.39
CA VAL A 64 -10.86 6.86 16.80
C VAL A 64 -9.56 6.57 17.54
N GLU A 65 -8.98 5.39 17.37
CA GLU A 65 -7.68 5.03 17.95
C GLU A 65 -6.55 5.93 17.44
N GLN A 66 -6.51 6.23 16.15
CA GLN A 66 -5.50 7.12 15.55
C GLN A 66 -5.60 8.55 16.06
N VAL A 67 -6.83 9.08 16.19
CA VAL A 67 -7.05 10.46 16.67
C VAL A 67 -6.74 10.56 18.17
N THR A 68 -7.16 9.59 18.97
CA THR A 68 -7.16 9.68 20.44
C THR A 68 -6.02 8.92 21.13
N GLY A 69 -5.37 7.99 20.44
CA GLY A 69 -4.40 7.05 21.00
C GLY A 69 -5.01 5.92 21.84
N ARG A 70 -6.36 5.77 21.84
CA ARG A 70 -7.07 4.72 22.58
C ARG A 70 -8.14 4.09 21.71
N LYS A 71 -8.15 2.76 21.67
CA LYS A 71 -9.19 1.99 20.99
C LYS A 71 -10.54 2.16 21.73
N PRO A 72 -11.64 2.51 21.03
CA PRO A 72 -12.95 2.63 21.68
C PRO A 72 -13.56 1.25 21.98
N ASP A 73 -14.39 1.19 23.02
CA ASP A 73 -15.25 0.02 23.26
C ASP A 73 -16.39 0.00 22.25
N VAL A 74 -16.75 -1.19 21.76
CA VAL A 74 -17.89 -1.37 20.85
C VAL A 74 -19.01 -2.10 21.58
N LEU A 75 -20.18 -1.47 21.65
CA LEU A 75 -21.37 -2.04 22.27
C LEU A 75 -22.47 -2.33 21.24
N ALA A 76 -23.16 -3.43 21.46
CA ALA A 76 -24.36 -3.82 20.74
C ALA A 76 -25.53 -2.86 21.02
N ALA A 77 -26.13 -2.32 19.96
CA ALA A 77 -27.30 -1.44 20.06
C ALA A 77 -28.56 -2.14 20.61
N ALA A 78 -28.62 -3.47 20.61
CA ALA A 78 -29.75 -4.23 21.18
C ALA A 78 -29.98 -3.97 22.68
N LYS A 79 -29.00 -3.40 23.39
CA LYS A 79 -29.14 -2.97 24.78
C LYS A 79 -30.07 -1.75 24.95
N GLY A 80 -30.39 -1.03 23.87
CA GLY A 80 -31.45 0.00 23.85
C GLY A 80 -31.16 1.30 24.62
N GLU A 81 -30.05 1.39 25.33
CA GLU A 81 -29.69 2.53 26.18
C GLU A 81 -28.29 3.05 25.84
N LEU A 82 -28.09 4.36 25.92
CA LEU A 82 -26.78 4.98 25.79
C LEU A 82 -26.01 4.79 27.11
N PRO A 83 -24.73 4.37 27.09
CA PRO A 83 -23.95 4.19 28.31
C PRO A 83 -23.75 5.51 29.07
N GLU A 84 -24.07 5.54 30.36
CA GLU A 84 -23.97 6.74 31.21
C GLU A 84 -22.53 7.26 31.36
N GLY A 85 -22.35 8.58 31.45
CA GLY A 85 -21.06 9.20 31.76
C GLY A 85 -19.95 9.01 30.72
N THR A 86 -20.30 8.67 29.47
CA THR A 86 -19.34 8.42 28.38
C THR A 86 -19.63 9.27 27.15
N ASN A 87 -18.59 9.46 26.33
CA ASN A 87 -18.75 10.02 25.00
C ASN A 87 -19.20 8.91 24.04
N VAL A 88 -20.24 9.15 23.25
CA VAL A 88 -20.85 8.08 22.45
C VAL A 88 -20.88 8.42 20.98
N ILE A 89 -20.47 7.44 20.15
CA ILE A 89 -20.71 7.43 18.72
C ILE A 89 -21.77 6.36 18.43
N VAL A 90 -22.94 6.74 17.94
CA VAL A 90 -23.96 5.78 17.49
C VAL A 90 -23.86 5.63 15.99
N PHE A 91 -23.65 4.40 15.51
CA PHE A 91 -23.41 4.08 14.11
C PHE A 91 -24.45 3.09 13.56
N GLY A 92 -24.83 3.24 12.28
CA GLY A 92 -25.66 2.28 11.56
C GLY A 92 -26.79 2.93 10.76
N ARG A 93 -27.93 2.25 10.67
CA ARG A 93 -29.15 2.70 9.99
C ARG A 93 -30.34 2.63 10.94
N LEU A 94 -31.40 3.40 10.65
CA LEU A 94 -32.65 3.33 11.43
C LEU A 94 -33.28 1.91 11.47
N GLY A 95 -33.00 1.11 10.45
CA GLY A 95 -33.49 -0.26 10.33
C GLY A 95 -32.80 -1.27 11.25
N ASN A 96 -31.52 -1.05 11.59
CA ASN A 96 -30.69 -2.04 12.29
C ASN A 96 -30.12 -1.54 13.63
N ASN A 97 -30.32 -0.27 13.98
CA ASN A 97 -29.91 0.29 15.27
C ASN A 97 -31.13 0.96 15.96
N PRO A 98 -31.69 0.36 17.03
CA PRO A 98 -32.87 0.91 17.71
C PRO A 98 -32.61 2.26 18.38
N ILE A 99 -31.39 2.54 18.82
CA ILE A 99 -31.03 3.82 19.44
C ILE A 99 -31.10 4.95 18.40
N LEU A 100 -30.65 4.71 17.16
CA LEU A 100 -30.83 5.67 16.07
C LEU A 100 -32.30 5.97 15.80
N ARG A 101 -33.18 4.96 15.86
CA ARG A 101 -34.62 5.15 15.71
C ARG A 101 -35.19 6.02 16.81
N THR A 102 -34.87 5.72 18.07
CA THR A 102 -35.32 6.51 19.22
C THR A 102 -34.87 7.97 19.12
N LEU A 103 -33.61 8.21 18.77
CA LEU A 103 -33.07 9.56 18.59
C LEU A 103 -33.80 10.29 17.43
N ALA A 104 -34.08 9.61 16.32
CA ALA A 104 -34.84 10.20 15.21
C ALA A 104 -36.28 10.54 15.61
N ASP A 105 -36.98 9.64 16.31
CA ASP A 105 -38.36 9.83 16.79
C ASP A 105 -38.46 11.02 17.76
N GLN A 106 -37.43 11.20 18.59
CA GLN A 106 -37.28 12.33 19.52
C GLN A 106 -36.84 13.63 18.83
N ARG A 107 -36.57 13.60 17.52
CA ARG A 107 -36.06 14.73 16.73
C ARG A 107 -34.70 15.24 17.20
N GLU A 108 -33.88 14.34 17.71
CA GLU A 108 -32.49 14.62 18.11
C GLU A 108 -31.55 14.74 16.91
N PHE A 109 -31.91 14.17 15.76
CA PHE A 109 -31.25 14.43 14.49
C PHE A 109 -32.22 14.17 13.34
N ARG A 110 -31.89 14.67 12.15
CA ARG A 110 -32.70 14.42 10.94
C ARG A 110 -32.06 13.32 10.07
N PRO A 111 -32.66 12.12 9.95
CA PRO A 111 -32.15 11.10 9.05
C PRO A 111 -32.26 11.53 7.59
N ASN A 112 -31.49 10.85 6.74
CA ASN A 112 -31.60 10.94 5.30
C ASN A 112 -32.15 9.61 4.76
N ASP A 113 -33.18 9.67 3.92
CA ASP A 113 -33.81 8.49 3.34
C ASP A 113 -33.47 8.30 1.86
N ASP A 114 -32.72 9.23 1.27
CA ASP A 114 -32.30 9.14 -0.12
C ASP A 114 -31.19 8.09 -0.29
N GLU A 115 -31.17 7.40 -1.43
CA GLU A 115 -30.15 6.40 -1.77
C GLU A 115 -28.72 6.96 -1.57
N GLN A 116 -27.89 6.20 -0.86
CA GLN A 116 -26.52 6.54 -0.44
C GLN A 116 -26.41 7.78 0.46
N GLY A 117 -27.53 8.28 0.95
CA GLY A 117 -27.61 9.42 1.87
C GLY A 117 -27.21 9.03 3.28
N PHE A 118 -26.86 10.05 4.06
CA PHE A 118 -26.50 9.90 5.47
C PHE A 118 -26.73 11.18 6.26
N ALA A 119 -26.76 11.05 7.58
CA ALA A 119 -26.82 12.14 8.53
C ALA A 119 -25.67 12.05 9.54
N ILE A 120 -25.09 13.20 9.87
CA ILE A 120 -24.10 13.36 10.94
C ILE A 120 -24.65 14.42 11.89
N ARG A 121 -24.87 14.04 13.16
CA ARG A 121 -25.15 14.99 14.25
C ARG A 121 -24.08 14.85 15.32
N ILE A 122 -23.44 15.94 15.69
CA ILE A 122 -22.42 16.00 16.74
C ILE A 122 -22.80 17.15 17.68
N GLY A 123 -22.96 16.84 18.96
CA GLY A 123 -23.24 17.85 19.98
C GLY A 123 -23.19 17.28 21.38
N LYS A 124 -23.60 18.09 22.37
CA LYS A 124 -23.76 17.62 23.74
C LYS A 124 -24.81 16.51 23.82
N ARG A 125 -24.63 15.60 24.77
CA ARG A 125 -25.61 14.57 25.06
C ARG A 125 -26.95 15.19 25.50
N PRO A 126 -28.08 14.82 24.87
CA PRO A 126 -29.38 15.34 25.25
C PRO A 126 -29.88 14.76 26.58
N ASP A 127 -29.45 13.54 26.94
CA ASP A 127 -29.80 12.83 28.17
C ASP A 127 -28.94 13.24 29.38
N GLU A 128 -27.73 13.77 29.15
CA GLU A 128 -26.81 14.24 30.20
C GLU A 128 -26.22 15.63 29.90
N PRO A 129 -27.04 16.69 29.74
CA PRO A 129 -26.54 18.00 29.30
C PRO A 129 -25.56 18.67 30.28
N ALA A 130 -25.54 18.21 31.54
CA ALA A 130 -24.70 18.72 32.63
C ALA A 130 -23.32 18.05 32.73
N THR A 131 -23.08 16.88 32.13
CA THR A 131 -21.84 16.10 32.33
C THR A 131 -20.71 16.51 31.39
N GLY A 132 -21.00 17.32 30.36
CA GLY A 132 -20.02 17.77 29.37
C GLY A 132 -19.64 16.69 28.34
N THR A 133 -20.28 15.52 28.41
CA THR A 133 -20.17 14.44 27.43
C THR A 133 -20.86 14.80 26.11
N TRP A 134 -20.43 14.16 25.03
CA TRP A 134 -20.95 14.40 23.68
C TRP A 134 -21.53 13.14 23.04
N LEU A 135 -22.41 13.37 22.07
CA LEU A 135 -23.04 12.37 21.21
C LEU A 135 -22.72 12.69 19.75
N ALA A 136 -22.16 11.71 19.05
CA ALA A 136 -22.05 11.69 17.59
C ALA A 136 -22.99 10.63 17.02
N VAL A 137 -23.87 11.03 16.11
CA VAL A 137 -24.77 10.15 15.38
C VAL A 137 -24.27 10.04 13.94
N LEU A 138 -23.96 8.83 13.49
CA LEU A 138 -23.57 8.49 12.12
C LEU A 138 -24.62 7.54 11.53
N CYS A 139 -25.62 8.11 10.86
CA CYS A 139 -26.77 7.35 10.37
C CYS A 139 -26.79 7.31 8.84
N GLY A 140 -26.65 6.13 8.24
CA GLY A 140 -26.85 5.93 6.81
C GLY A 140 -28.31 5.68 6.43
N ALA A 141 -28.68 6.00 5.19
CA ALA A 141 -29.92 5.53 4.54
C ALA A 141 -29.78 4.05 4.14
N ASP A 142 -28.59 3.68 3.67
CA ASP A 142 -28.18 2.33 3.28
C ASP A 142 -26.74 2.05 3.75
N THR A 143 -26.18 0.90 3.36
CA THR A 143 -24.83 0.49 3.77
C THR A 143 -23.73 1.40 3.20
N HIS A 144 -23.94 1.96 2.00
CA HIS A 144 -23.02 2.96 1.42
C HIS A 144 -23.14 4.29 2.14
N GLY A 145 -24.35 4.73 2.48
CA GLY A 145 -24.60 5.91 3.31
C GLY A 145 -23.88 5.81 4.65
N SER A 146 -23.92 4.63 5.29
CA SER A 146 -23.23 4.38 6.55
C SER A 146 -21.70 4.53 6.42
N LEU A 147 -21.12 3.98 5.35
CA LEU A 147 -19.70 4.16 5.03
C LEU A 147 -19.35 5.63 4.72
N CYS A 148 -20.19 6.33 3.96
CA CYS A 148 -20.01 7.77 3.68
C CYS A 148 -20.08 8.62 4.96
N ALA A 149 -20.96 8.28 5.91
CA ALA A 149 -21.06 8.96 7.19
C ALA A 149 -19.75 8.85 8.00
N VAL A 150 -19.16 7.65 8.06
CA VAL A 150 -17.86 7.42 8.73
C VAL A 150 -16.75 8.22 8.06
N ARG A 151 -16.74 8.29 6.72
CA ARG A 151 -15.72 9.05 5.97
C ARG A 151 -15.84 10.55 6.13
N ASP A 152 -17.03 11.11 6.00
CA ASP A 152 -17.21 12.54 6.23
C ASP A 152 -16.89 12.90 7.69
N PHE A 153 -17.30 12.05 8.64
CA PHE A 153 -16.91 12.18 10.05
C PHE A 153 -15.38 12.23 10.21
N ALA A 154 -14.67 11.23 9.70
CA ALA A 154 -13.22 11.13 9.81
C ALA A 154 -12.45 12.25 9.10
N HIS A 155 -12.93 12.68 7.92
CA HIS A 155 -12.26 13.70 7.12
C HIS A 155 -12.47 15.11 7.69
N TYR A 156 -13.69 15.43 8.12
CA TYR A 156 -14.12 16.82 8.31
C TYR A 156 -14.54 17.18 9.73
N TYR A 157 -14.94 16.20 10.55
CA TYR A 157 -15.57 16.47 11.85
C TYR A 157 -14.81 15.93 13.05
N PHE A 158 -14.08 14.82 12.91
CA PHE A 158 -13.29 14.26 13.99
C PHE A 158 -11.90 13.89 13.49
N TYR A 159 -10.89 14.65 13.89
CA TYR A 159 -9.53 14.42 13.41
C TYR A 159 -8.51 15.07 14.35
N ARG A 160 -7.22 14.83 14.11
CA ARG A 160 -6.14 15.40 14.91
C ARG A 160 -5.58 16.68 14.28
N GLU A 161 -5.47 17.74 15.06
CA GLU A 161 -4.84 19.00 14.67
C GLU A 161 -3.70 19.30 15.66
N GLY A 162 -2.47 18.97 15.25
CA GLY A 162 -1.31 18.99 16.15
C GLY A 162 -1.41 17.95 17.26
N ASP A 163 -1.40 18.40 18.51
CA ASP A 163 -1.54 17.57 19.70
C ASP A 163 -3.00 17.38 20.15
N ARG A 164 -3.96 18.07 19.50
CA ARG A 164 -5.36 18.08 19.90
C ARG A 164 -6.21 17.16 19.03
N ALA A 165 -7.08 16.39 19.67
CA ALA A 165 -8.22 15.78 19.01
C ALA A 165 -9.32 16.83 18.86
N VAL A 166 -9.70 17.11 17.62
CA VAL A 166 -10.74 18.08 17.25
C VAL A 166 -12.03 17.31 16.97
N LEU A 167 -13.11 17.68 17.67
CA LEU A 167 -14.46 17.21 17.38
C LEU A 167 -15.35 18.41 17.11
N ARG A 168 -15.81 18.55 15.86
CA ARG A 168 -16.62 19.68 15.43
C ARG A 168 -18.11 19.40 15.56
N PRO A 169 -18.86 20.24 16.29
CA PRO A 169 -20.32 20.17 16.28
C PRO A 169 -20.87 20.32 14.87
N THR A 170 -21.92 19.56 14.56
CA THR A 170 -22.60 19.63 13.26
C THR A 170 -23.99 19.00 13.36
N ASP A 171 -24.87 19.38 12.47
CA ASP A 171 -26.13 18.70 12.22
C ASP A 171 -26.39 18.80 10.72
N VAL A 172 -25.99 17.76 10.00
CA VAL A 172 -25.99 17.73 8.54
C VAL A 172 -26.63 16.44 8.04
N SER A 173 -27.32 16.56 6.91
CA SER A 173 -27.93 15.44 6.21
C SER A 173 -27.63 15.63 4.73
N TYR A 174 -26.92 14.66 4.15
CA TYR A 174 -26.43 14.71 2.79
C TYR A 174 -26.92 13.50 2.00
N ALA A 175 -27.16 13.71 0.71
CA ALA A 175 -27.31 12.64 -0.25
C ALA A 175 -26.61 13.01 -1.55
N PRO A 176 -25.93 12.06 -2.22
CA PRO A 176 -25.30 12.37 -3.49
C PRO A 176 -26.37 12.65 -4.54
N VAL A 177 -26.20 13.76 -5.26
CA VAL A 177 -27.10 14.11 -6.38
C VAL A 177 -26.78 13.24 -7.60
N ILE A 178 -25.49 12.96 -7.83
CA ILE A 178 -25.02 12.05 -8.87
C ILE A 178 -24.89 10.66 -8.25
N LYS A 179 -25.80 9.74 -8.58
CA LYS A 179 -25.91 8.41 -7.94
C LYS A 179 -24.86 7.43 -8.44
N VAL A 180 -24.44 7.55 -9.70
CA VAL A 180 -23.34 6.75 -10.28
C VAL A 180 -22.14 7.66 -10.50
N ARG A 181 -21.16 7.58 -9.59
CA ARG A 181 -19.92 8.36 -9.64
C ARG A 181 -18.85 7.42 -10.15
N GLN A 182 -18.70 7.39 -11.47
CA GLN A 182 -17.92 6.36 -12.14
C GLN A 182 -16.57 6.88 -12.60
N LEU A 183 -15.51 6.28 -12.08
CA LEU A 183 -14.18 6.45 -12.64
C LEU A 183 -13.91 5.39 -13.71
N SER A 184 -13.41 5.84 -14.86
CA SER A 184 -13.03 5.03 -16.00
C SER A 184 -11.55 5.30 -16.29
N GLU A 185 -10.69 4.39 -15.86
CA GLU A 185 -9.24 4.52 -15.89
C GLU A 185 -8.69 4.21 -17.30
N SER A 186 -8.09 5.18 -18.00
CA SER A 186 -7.60 4.93 -19.37
C SER A 186 -6.08 4.81 -19.53
N GLY A 187 -5.32 4.65 -18.46
CA GLY A 187 -3.86 4.70 -18.39
C GLY A 187 -3.22 3.41 -17.86
N CYS A 188 -3.62 2.96 -16.67
CA CYS A 188 -3.07 1.83 -15.92
C CYS A 188 -3.37 0.46 -16.49
N ASN A 189 -4.37 0.31 -17.35
CA ASN A 189 -4.88 -1.01 -17.78
C ASN A 189 -4.95 -1.95 -16.57
N LEU A 190 -5.94 -1.79 -15.68
CA LEU A 190 -6.09 -2.69 -14.53
C LEU A 190 -5.98 -4.16 -14.92
N PHE A 191 -6.34 -4.51 -16.16
CA PHE A 191 -5.97 -5.76 -16.76
C PHE A 191 -5.54 -5.53 -18.22
N SER A 192 -4.26 -5.75 -18.55
CA SER A 192 -3.71 -5.70 -19.92
C SER A 192 -3.24 -7.06 -20.40
N ALA A 193 -3.59 -7.49 -21.62
CA ALA A 193 -3.13 -8.78 -22.18
C ALA A 193 -1.60 -8.93 -22.28
N GLU A 194 -0.90 -7.82 -22.43
CA GLU A 194 0.53 -7.80 -22.76
C GLU A 194 1.43 -7.80 -21.52
N ASN A 195 0.84 -7.81 -20.32
CA ASN A 195 1.58 -7.69 -19.07
C ASN A 195 1.54 -9.01 -18.26
N PRO A 196 2.69 -9.66 -18.04
CA PRO A 196 2.76 -10.96 -17.36
C PRO A 196 2.36 -10.91 -15.87
N HIS A 197 2.28 -9.72 -15.26
CA HIS A 197 1.95 -9.55 -13.84
C HIS A 197 0.45 -9.33 -13.55
N GLU A 198 -0.39 -9.29 -14.58
CA GLU A 198 -1.82 -8.95 -14.50
C GLU A 198 -2.71 -10.03 -13.89
N SER A 199 -2.15 -11.23 -13.71
CA SER A 199 -2.76 -12.31 -12.92
C SER A 199 -2.69 -12.04 -11.40
N SER A 200 -2.20 -10.87 -10.99
CA SER A 200 -2.12 -10.47 -9.59
C SER A 200 -2.83 -9.14 -9.31
N MET A 201 -2.98 -8.81 -8.03
CA MET A 201 -3.47 -7.51 -7.58
C MET A 201 -2.44 -6.38 -7.72
N PHE A 202 -1.27 -6.68 -8.28
CA PHE A 202 -0.23 -5.73 -8.66
C PHE A 202 0.00 -5.77 -10.16
N THR A 203 -0.02 -4.60 -10.81
CA THR A 203 0.20 -4.49 -12.25
C THR A 203 1.42 -3.66 -12.49
N VAL A 204 2.45 -4.19 -13.14
CA VAL A 204 3.56 -3.36 -13.62
C VAL A 204 3.07 -2.56 -14.81
N HIS A 205 2.80 -1.28 -14.60
CA HIS A 205 2.28 -0.39 -15.61
C HIS A 205 3.29 -0.24 -16.75
N TYR A 206 2.87 -0.66 -17.95
CA TYR A 206 3.55 -0.34 -19.20
C TYR A 206 3.06 1.01 -19.70
N ASN A 207 3.61 2.12 -19.18
CA ASN A 207 3.48 3.39 -19.90
C ASN A 207 4.54 3.40 -21.02
N ARG A 208 4.26 4.11 -22.12
CA ARG A 208 5.17 4.32 -23.24
C ARG A 208 6.52 4.91 -22.80
N ASP A 209 6.54 5.59 -21.65
CA ASP A 209 7.69 6.34 -21.14
C ASP A 209 8.30 5.76 -19.84
N THR A 210 7.61 4.89 -19.10
CA THR A 210 8.12 4.28 -17.85
C THR A 210 7.79 2.79 -17.79
N ARG A 211 8.82 1.95 -17.63
CA ARG A 211 8.71 0.48 -17.57
C ARG A 211 8.81 -0.09 -16.14
N SER A 212 8.57 0.73 -15.12
CA SER A 212 8.98 0.41 -13.73
C SER A 212 7.92 0.71 -12.66
N ALA A 213 6.71 1.09 -13.05
CA ALA A 213 5.68 1.51 -12.11
C ALA A 213 4.73 0.34 -11.71
N MET A 214 4.88 -0.27 -10.54
CA MET A 214 3.90 -1.19 -9.95
C MET A 214 2.69 -0.40 -9.44
N PHE A 215 1.54 -0.76 -10.00
CA PHE A 215 0.24 -0.29 -9.66
C PHE A 215 -0.43 -1.29 -8.70
N ASP A 216 -0.77 -0.85 -7.49
CA ASP A 216 -1.52 -1.65 -6.52
C ASP A 216 -3.03 -1.40 -6.69
N LYS A 217 -3.75 -2.44 -7.11
CA LYS A 217 -5.19 -2.40 -7.34
C LYS A 217 -5.97 -2.27 -6.03
N HIS A 218 -5.47 -2.82 -4.93
CA HIS A 218 -6.12 -2.69 -3.62
C HIS A 218 -6.12 -1.24 -3.20
N HIS A 219 -4.95 -0.61 -3.17
CA HIS A 219 -4.85 0.78 -2.77
C HIS A 219 -5.67 1.70 -3.66
N TYR A 220 -5.71 1.43 -4.96
CA TYR A 220 -6.55 2.19 -5.86
C TYR A 220 -8.03 2.10 -5.47
N ILE A 221 -8.54 0.90 -5.22
CA ILE A 221 -9.93 0.68 -4.79
C ILE A 221 -10.20 1.33 -3.43
N ASP A 222 -9.30 1.19 -2.46
CA ASP A 222 -9.42 1.81 -1.13
C ASP A 222 -9.56 3.32 -1.27
N TRP A 223 -8.74 3.92 -2.13
CA TRP A 223 -8.76 5.35 -2.38
C TRP A 223 -10.05 5.81 -3.08
N LEU A 224 -10.55 5.07 -4.08
CA LEU A 224 -11.85 5.39 -4.71
C LEU A 224 -12.96 5.39 -3.67
N SER A 225 -12.93 4.37 -2.83
CA SER A 225 -13.85 4.24 -1.74
C SER A 225 -13.75 5.45 -0.80
N GLU A 226 -12.57 5.75 -0.25
CA GLU A 226 -12.29 6.88 0.65
C GLU A 226 -12.92 8.19 0.16
N TRP A 227 -12.83 8.49 -1.13
CA TRP A 227 -13.36 9.70 -1.74
C TRP A 227 -14.78 9.57 -2.31
N LYS A 228 -15.55 8.59 -1.80
CA LYS A 228 -16.98 8.35 -2.09
C LYS A 228 -17.27 8.10 -3.57
N ILE A 229 -16.27 7.68 -4.35
CA ILE A 229 -16.43 7.17 -5.71
C ILE A 229 -16.93 5.74 -5.59
N ASN A 230 -18.16 5.49 -6.04
CA ASN A 230 -18.86 4.23 -5.78
C ASN A 230 -18.84 3.27 -6.97
N THR A 231 -18.22 3.64 -8.08
CA THR A 231 -18.23 2.82 -9.30
C THR A 231 -16.91 2.93 -10.04
N ILE A 232 -16.36 1.79 -10.43
CA ILE A 232 -15.17 1.70 -11.28
C ILE A 232 -15.51 0.95 -12.57
N ALA A 233 -15.15 1.52 -13.72
CA ALA A 233 -15.10 0.76 -14.97
C ALA A 233 -13.73 0.09 -15.08
N LEU A 234 -13.69 -1.23 -14.99
CA LEU A 234 -12.48 -1.97 -15.27
C LEU A 234 -12.31 -2.05 -16.79
N LEU A 235 -11.49 -1.14 -17.32
CA LEU A 235 -11.19 -1.04 -18.74
C LEU A 235 -10.38 -2.26 -19.20
N TRP A 236 -10.71 -2.78 -20.39
CA TRP A 236 -9.97 -3.83 -21.10
C TRP A 236 -9.91 -5.23 -20.43
N CYS A 237 -10.85 -5.52 -19.55
CA CYS A 237 -10.89 -6.73 -18.72
C CYS A 237 -11.34 -8.01 -19.40
N ASN A 238 -11.24 -8.06 -20.72
CA ASN A 238 -11.91 -9.10 -21.48
C ASN A 238 -11.12 -10.41 -21.54
N TYR A 239 -9.97 -10.62 -20.87
CA TYR A 239 -9.17 -11.84 -21.03
C TYR A 239 -9.42 -12.94 -19.97
N PRO A 240 -9.57 -14.23 -20.36
CA PRO A 240 -9.57 -15.39 -19.45
C PRO A 240 -8.29 -15.51 -18.61
N ALA A 241 -7.17 -14.99 -19.11
CA ALA A 241 -5.88 -14.96 -18.41
C ALA A 241 -5.95 -14.29 -17.03
N TYR A 242 -6.98 -13.47 -16.80
CA TYR A 242 -7.16 -12.71 -15.58
C TYR A 242 -8.37 -13.13 -14.77
N ASP A 243 -9.00 -14.27 -15.08
CA ASP A 243 -10.26 -14.66 -14.44
C ASP A 243 -10.16 -14.69 -12.91
N LYS A 244 -9.04 -15.17 -12.36
CA LYS A 244 -8.80 -15.15 -10.91
C LYS A 244 -8.57 -13.73 -10.38
N ALA A 245 -7.63 -12.98 -10.95
CA ALA A 245 -7.27 -11.64 -10.48
C ALA A 245 -8.42 -10.63 -10.65
N TYR A 246 -9.22 -10.80 -11.71
CA TYR A 246 -10.45 -10.07 -11.92
C TYR A 246 -11.47 -10.39 -10.84
N ALA A 247 -11.70 -11.68 -10.55
CA ALA A 247 -12.59 -12.09 -9.48
C ALA A 247 -12.13 -11.56 -8.11
N ASP A 248 -10.83 -11.56 -7.84
CA ASP A 248 -10.25 -10.97 -6.62
C ASP A 248 -10.48 -9.46 -6.56
N CYS A 249 -10.28 -8.75 -7.67
CA CYS A 249 -10.53 -7.31 -7.79
C CYS A 249 -12.01 -6.96 -7.58
N VAL A 250 -12.94 -7.74 -8.15
CA VAL A 250 -14.39 -7.57 -7.92
C VAL A 250 -14.75 -7.78 -6.46
N ARG A 251 -14.29 -8.90 -5.86
CA ARG A 251 -14.51 -9.17 -4.42
C ARG A 251 -13.99 -8.04 -3.55
N TYR A 252 -12.78 -7.55 -3.84
CA TYR A 252 -12.17 -6.49 -3.06
C TYR A 252 -12.93 -5.17 -3.22
N ALA A 253 -13.30 -4.80 -4.44
CA ALA A 253 -14.12 -3.62 -4.71
C ALA A 253 -15.45 -3.67 -3.95
N HIS A 254 -16.15 -4.80 -3.97
CA HIS A 254 -17.38 -5.00 -3.20
C HIS A 254 -17.16 -4.86 -1.69
N SER A 255 -16.06 -5.40 -1.17
CA SER A 255 -15.68 -5.26 0.25
C SER A 255 -15.38 -3.81 0.67
N ARG A 256 -15.21 -2.92 -0.31
CA ARG A 256 -15.03 -1.48 -0.12
C ARG A 256 -16.23 -0.68 -0.60
N GLY A 257 -17.37 -1.28 -0.92
CA GLY A 257 -18.54 -0.52 -1.41
C GLY A 257 -18.24 0.22 -2.71
N VAL A 258 -17.41 -0.38 -3.58
CA VAL A 258 -17.16 0.10 -4.94
C VAL A 258 -17.77 -0.92 -5.90
N ARG A 259 -18.74 -0.47 -6.69
CA ARG A 259 -19.36 -1.25 -7.75
C ARG A 259 -18.41 -1.40 -8.93
N VAL A 260 -18.38 -2.58 -9.51
CA VAL A 260 -17.55 -2.90 -10.66
C VAL A 260 -18.40 -2.97 -11.92
N VAL A 261 -18.07 -2.12 -12.88
CA VAL A 261 -18.62 -2.16 -14.23
C VAL A 261 -17.60 -2.82 -15.14
N ALA A 262 -17.96 -3.95 -15.75
CA ALA A 262 -17.15 -4.57 -16.78
C ALA A 262 -17.14 -3.67 -18.02
N PHE A 263 -15.97 -3.40 -18.60
CA PHE A 263 -15.89 -2.61 -19.82
C PHE A 263 -15.71 -3.52 -21.04
N PHE A 264 -16.59 -3.39 -22.01
CA PHE A 264 -16.61 -4.22 -23.21
C PHE A 264 -16.59 -3.36 -24.48
N CYS A 265 -15.48 -3.45 -25.22
CA CYS A 265 -15.32 -2.83 -26.52
C CYS A 265 -15.17 -3.93 -27.59
N PRO A 266 -16.23 -4.22 -28.36
CA PRO A 266 -16.18 -5.25 -29.39
C PRO A 266 -15.30 -4.80 -30.58
N PHE A 267 -14.62 -5.75 -31.24
CA PHE A 267 -13.82 -5.53 -32.47
C PHE A 267 -12.61 -4.58 -32.34
N ARG A 268 -11.98 -4.55 -31.17
CA ARG A 268 -10.71 -3.85 -30.93
C ARG A 268 -9.52 -4.82 -31.09
N PRO A 269 -8.63 -4.64 -32.09
CA PRO A 269 -7.41 -5.44 -32.25
C PRO A 269 -6.55 -5.36 -30.99
N GLY A 270 -6.05 -6.51 -30.52
CA GLY A 270 -5.12 -6.60 -29.37
C GLY A 270 -5.78 -6.72 -27.98
N HIS A 271 -7.12 -6.76 -27.88
CA HIS A 271 -7.84 -6.86 -26.59
C HIS A 271 -8.66 -8.15 -26.39
N GLU A 272 -8.79 -8.98 -27.42
CA GLU A 272 -9.02 -10.44 -27.46
C GLU A 272 -9.31 -10.79 -28.92
N LYS A 273 -8.98 -12.01 -29.37
CA LYS A 273 -9.30 -12.46 -30.73
C LYS A 273 -10.15 -13.73 -30.68
N PRO A 274 -11.15 -13.87 -31.57
CA PRO A 274 -11.80 -15.16 -31.77
C PRO A 274 -10.73 -16.22 -32.12
N PRO A 275 -10.91 -17.50 -31.73
CA PRO A 275 -9.95 -18.57 -31.98
C PRO A 275 -9.50 -18.60 -33.45
N GLY A 276 -8.20 -18.84 -33.68
CA GLY A 276 -7.54 -18.77 -35.00
C GLY A 276 -8.04 -19.72 -36.09
N GLU A 277 -9.13 -20.46 -35.86
CA GLU A 277 -9.81 -21.28 -36.85
C GLU A 277 -10.98 -20.57 -37.55
N SER A 278 -11.09 -19.23 -37.47
CA SER A 278 -11.80 -18.50 -38.53
C SER A 278 -10.89 -18.48 -39.76
N VAL A 279 -11.00 -19.54 -40.57
CA VAL A 279 -10.29 -19.73 -41.85
C VAL A 279 -10.34 -18.44 -42.67
N ALA A 280 -9.23 -17.70 -42.69
CA ALA A 280 -8.94 -16.80 -43.78
C ALA A 280 -8.36 -17.69 -44.89
N THR A 281 -9.19 -18.09 -45.85
CA THR A 281 -8.66 -18.44 -47.16
C THR A 281 -7.92 -17.21 -47.66
N ALA A 282 -6.62 -17.38 -47.95
CA ALA A 282 -5.71 -16.31 -48.34
C ALA A 282 -6.34 -15.42 -49.42
N GLY A 283 -6.63 -14.15 -49.08
CA GLY A 283 -7.12 -13.14 -50.03
C GLY A 283 -8.14 -12.15 -49.48
N GLU A 284 -8.90 -12.48 -48.43
CA GLU A 284 -10.01 -11.63 -47.96
C GLU A 284 -10.02 -11.46 -46.44
N GLY A 285 -9.84 -10.22 -45.96
CA GLY A 285 -10.27 -9.72 -44.64
C GLY A 285 -9.77 -10.46 -43.39
N GLY A 286 -8.87 -9.84 -42.64
CA GLY A 286 -8.39 -10.34 -41.34
C GLY A 286 -9.51 -10.70 -40.35
N ALA A 287 -9.18 -11.60 -39.42
CA ALA A 287 -10.00 -12.34 -38.45
C ALA A 287 -10.93 -11.52 -37.49
N GLU A 288 -11.30 -10.28 -37.82
CA GLU A 288 -11.93 -9.32 -36.90
C GLU A 288 -13.06 -8.49 -37.56
N CYS A 289 -13.66 -8.94 -38.66
CA CYS A 289 -14.74 -8.19 -39.31
C CYS A 289 -16.08 -8.28 -38.54
N PRO A 290 -16.75 -7.17 -38.19
CA PRO A 290 -18.06 -7.18 -37.53
C PRO A 290 -19.22 -7.66 -38.43
N ARG A 291 -18.95 -7.88 -39.72
CA ARG A 291 -19.92 -8.49 -40.64
C ARG A 291 -19.85 -10.02 -40.67
N ASP A 292 -18.81 -10.64 -40.12
CA ASP A 292 -18.72 -12.10 -40.03
C ASP A 292 -19.63 -12.60 -38.87
N PRO A 293 -20.64 -13.45 -39.15
CA PRO A 293 -21.52 -13.99 -38.12
C PRO A 293 -20.79 -14.76 -37.00
N ARG A 294 -19.69 -15.44 -37.32
CA ARG A 294 -18.91 -16.22 -36.33
C ARG A 294 -18.20 -15.31 -35.33
N ASN A 295 -17.65 -14.19 -35.81
CA ASN A 295 -17.02 -13.20 -34.95
C ASN A 295 -18.06 -12.53 -34.04
N ARG A 296 -19.24 -12.18 -34.60
CA ARG A 296 -20.35 -11.64 -33.81
C ARG A 296 -20.77 -12.60 -32.72
N GLU A 297 -21.04 -13.86 -33.06
CA GLU A 297 -21.41 -14.90 -32.09
C GLU A 297 -20.36 -15.02 -30.97
N TRP A 298 -19.08 -14.98 -31.31
CA TRP A 298 -18.01 -15.03 -30.32
C TRP A 298 -18.05 -13.84 -29.33
N TYR A 299 -18.19 -12.60 -29.82
CA TYR A 299 -18.34 -11.43 -28.94
C TYR A 299 -19.61 -11.50 -28.07
N PHE A 300 -20.71 -12.04 -28.60
CA PHE A 300 -21.96 -12.23 -27.86
C PHE A 300 -21.79 -13.25 -26.73
N ARG A 301 -21.13 -14.39 -27.00
CA ARG A 301 -20.80 -15.34 -25.93
C ARG A 301 -19.87 -14.75 -24.87
N ARG A 302 -18.89 -13.94 -25.28
CA ARG A 302 -17.95 -13.34 -24.34
C ARG A 302 -18.65 -12.36 -23.40
N ILE A 303 -19.54 -11.51 -23.91
CA ILE A 303 -20.28 -10.59 -23.05
C ILE A 303 -21.21 -11.32 -22.08
N VAL A 304 -21.86 -12.41 -22.53
CA VAL A 304 -22.69 -13.26 -21.67
C VAL A 304 -21.85 -13.88 -20.56
N HIS A 305 -20.67 -14.40 -20.89
CA HIS A 305 -19.75 -14.93 -19.88
C HIS A 305 -19.33 -13.87 -18.85
N LEU A 306 -19.02 -12.63 -19.28
CA LEU A 306 -18.60 -11.55 -18.38
C LEU A 306 -19.69 -11.14 -17.38
N ILE A 307 -20.96 -11.12 -17.79
CA ILE A 307 -22.08 -10.66 -16.95
C ILE A 307 -22.71 -11.77 -16.08
N THR A 308 -22.37 -13.04 -16.36
CA THR A 308 -22.93 -14.21 -15.65
C THR A 308 -21.93 -14.91 -14.73
N ARG A 309 -20.65 -14.54 -14.74
CA ARG A 309 -19.63 -15.15 -13.89
C ARG A 309 -19.68 -14.67 -12.44
N GLU A 310 -19.19 -15.52 -11.52
CA GLU A 310 -19.03 -15.19 -10.10
C GLU A 310 -17.58 -14.83 -9.74
N PRO A 311 -17.32 -13.80 -8.90
CA PRO A 311 -18.29 -12.84 -8.38
C PRO A 311 -18.86 -11.95 -9.50
N GLN A 312 -20.16 -11.69 -9.44
CA GLN A 312 -20.84 -10.90 -10.46
C GLN A 312 -20.43 -9.44 -10.44
N VAL A 313 -20.32 -8.87 -11.64
CA VAL A 313 -20.16 -7.42 -11.82
C VAL A 313 -21.50 -6.70 -11.66
N ASP A 314 -21.43 -5.44 -11.26
CA ASP A 314 -22.58 -4.57 -10.99
C ASP A 314 -23.08 -3.83 -12.23
N GLY A 315 -22.40 -3.94 -13.36
CA GLY A 315 -22.76 -3.23 -14.58
C GLY A 315 -21.90 -3.61 -15.78
N ILE A 316 -22.33 -3.19 -16.96
CA ILE A 316 -21.58 -3.34 -18.21
C ILE A 316 -21.47 -1.99 -18.93
N ALA A 317 -20.26 -1.61 -19.30
CA ALA A 317 -19.98 -0.45 -20.13
C ALA A 317 -19.68 -0.91 -21.55
N LEU A 318 -20.52 -0.49 -22.50
CA LEU A 318 -20.37 -0.75 -23.92
C LEU A 318 -19.79 0.47 -24.62
N GLU A 319 -18.76 0.31 -25.44
CA GLU A 319 -18.18 1.43 -26.21
C GLU A 319 -18.04 1.11 -27.69
N THR A 320 -18.26 2.11 -28.55
CA THR A 320 -18.09 1.95 -30.01
C THR A 320 -16.61 1.73 -30.36
N PRO A 321 -16.29 0.83 -31.31
CA PRO A 321 -14.90 0.54 -31.72
C PRO A 321 -14.18 1.70 -32.42
N GLU A 322 -14.85 2.82 -32.68
CA GLU A 322 -14.31 3.99 -33.37
C GLU A 322 -13.29 4.78 -32.53
N HIS A 323 -13.15 4.42 -31.24
CA HIS A 323 -12.16 4.94 -30.32
C HIS A 323 -10.74 4.56 -30.78
N ASP A 324 -9.84 5.55 -30.87
CA ASP A 324 -8.43 5.44 -31.30
C ASP A 324 -8.17 5.19 -32.81
N GLY A 325 -9.18 5.39 -33.69
CA GLY A 325 -8.98 5.27 -35.14
C GLY A 325 -8.89 3.82 -35.65
N ILE A 326 -9.17 2.88 -34.76
CA ILE A 326 -9.21 1.45 -35.01
C ILE A 326 -10.46 1.13 -35.84
N ARG A 327 -10.28 0.57 -37.02
CA ARG A 327 -11.37 0.15 -37.90
C ARG A 327 -11.02 -1.18 -38.54
N CYS A 328 -12.06 -1.99 -38.78
CA CYS A 328 -11.90 -3.20 -39.59
C CYS A 328 -11.23 -2.85 -40.92
N SER A 329 -10.14 -3.55 -41.23
CA SER A 329 -9.28 -3.29 -42.39
C SER A 329 -9.75 -4.00 -43.66
N CYS A 330 -10.84 -4.76 -43.59
CA CYS A 330 -11.39 -5.48 -44.74
C CYS A 330 -11.87 -4.51 -45.84
N HIS A 331 -11.88 -4.99 -47.08
CA HIS A 331 -12.22 -4.18 -48.25
C HIS A 331 -13.59 -3.48 -48.11
N GLU A 332 -14.59 -4.20 -47.61
CA GLU A 332 -15.94 -3.67 -47.41
C GLU A 332 -16.01 -2.60 -46.31
N CYS A 333 -15.34 -2.81 -45.17
CA CYS A 333 -15.34 -1.84 -44.08
C CYS A 333 -14.54 -0.57 -44.42
N LYS A 334 -13.53 -0.68 -45.29
CA LYS A 334 -12.80 0.49 -45.84
C LYS A 334 -13.68 1.37 -46.72
N LYS A 335 -14.58 0.77 -47.50
CA LYS A 335 -15.55 1.51 -48.35
C LYS A 335 -16.74 2.03 -47.55
N LYS A 336 -17.33 1.16 -46.72
CA LYS A 336 -18.54 1.42 -45.94
C LYS A 336 -18.34 0.89 -44.51
N PRO A 337 -17.93 1.76 -43.56
CA PRO A 337 -17.76 1.37 -42.17
C PRO A 337 -19.01 0.66 -41.63
N TYR A 338 -18.82 -0.36 -40.78
CA TYR A 338 -19.95 -0.95 -40.07
C TYR A 338 -20.55 0.10 -39.12
N PRO A 339 -21.88 0.24 -39.02
CA PRO A 339 -22.48 1.17 -38.06
C PRO A 339 -22.25 0.66 -36.63
N GLY A 340 -21.29 1.25 -35.91
CA GLY A 340 -20.90 0.81 -34.56
C GLY A 340 -22.07 0.77 -33.57
N ILE A 341 -22.95 1.76 -33.61
CA ILE A 341 -24.17 1.83 -32.79
C ILE A 341 -25.09 0.62 -32.99
N LYS A 342 -25.26 0.14 -34.24
CA LYS A 342 -26.17 -0.97 -34.53
C LYS A 342 -25.80 -2.23 -33.73
N MET A 343 -24.52 -2.56 -33.71
CA MET A 343 -24.05 -3.75 -32.99
C MET A 343 -24.13 -3.58 -31.49
N LEU A 344 -23.84 -2.40 -30.95
CA LEU A 344 -24.03 -2.15 -29.53
C LEU A 344 -25.49 -2.30 -29.12
N ASN A 345 -26.44 -1.83 -29.93
CA ASN A 345 -27.87 -2.06 -29.70
C ASN A 345 -28.20 -3.57 -29.66
N GLU A 346 -27.61 -4.37 -30.55
CA GLU A 346 -27.80 -5.83 -30.54
C GLU A 346 -27.19 -6.50 -29.29
N LEU A 347 -26.03 -6.03 -28.82
CA LEU A 347 -25.41 -6.50 -27.57
C LEU A 347 -26.27 -6.16 -26.34
N VAL A 348 -26.89 -4.97 -26.30
CA VAL A 348 -27.84 -4.59 -25.25
C VAL A 348 -28.99 -5.59 -25.19
N VAL A 349 -29.58 -5.93 -26.34
CA VAL A 349 -30.64 -6.94 -26.42
C VAL A 349 -30.16 -8.29 -25.88
N GLU A 350 -28.93 -8.70 -26.22
CA GLU A 350 -28.37 -9.95 -25.70
C GLU A 350 -28.14 -9.91 -24.18
N ILE A 351 -27.50 -8.86 -23.65
CA ILE A 351 -27.29 -8.67 -22.21
C ILE A 351 -28.61 -8.81 -21.46
N ARG A 352 -29.66 -8.12 -21.94
CA ARG A 352 -30.97 -8.08 -21.29
C ARG A 352 -31.66 -9.46 -21.25
N LYS A 353 -31.31 -10.41 -22.13
CA LYS A 353 -31.81 -11.80 -22.06
C LYS A 353 -31.26 -12.57 -20.86
N HIS A 354 -30.01 -12.31 -20.48
CA HIS A 354 -29.31 -13.07 -19.43
C HIS A 354 -29.26 -12.32 -18.09
N ARG A 355 -29.20 -10.99 -18.12
CA ARG A 355 -29.20 -10.09 -16.98
C ARG A 355 -30.14 -8.90 -17.27
N PRO A 356 -31.46 -9.07 -17.08
CA PRO A 356 -32.42 -7.98 -17.32
C PRO A 356 -32.23 -6.80 -16.35
N ASP A 357 -31.65 -7.07 -15.18
CA ASP A 357 -31.40 -6.15 -14.07
C ASP A 357 -30.09 -5.35 -14.19
N ILE A 358 -29.11 -5.83 -14.96
CA ILE A 358 -27.76 -5.26 -14.93
C ILE A 358 -27.73 -3.83 -15.51
N PRO A 359 -27.22 -2.83 -14.78
CA PRO A 359 -26.99 -1.49 -15.31
C PRO A 359 -26.11 -1.50 -16.58
N ILE A 360 -26.54 -0.79 -17.62
CA ILE A 360 -25.80 -0.62 -18.87
C ILE A 360 -25.38 0.84 -19.00
N ARG A 361 -24.06 1.04 -19.17
CA ARG A 361 -23.49 2.30 -19.62
C ARG A 361 -23.15 2.20 -21.11
N PHE A 362 -23.83 2.98 -21.92
CA PHE A 362 -23.63 2.99 -23.37
C PHE A 362 -22.82 4.23 -23.78
N SER A 363 -21.58 4.01 -24.21
CA SER A 363 -20.67 5.06 -24.65
C SER A 363 -20.57 5.17 -26.17
N VAL A 364 -20.99 6.30 -26.71
CA VAL A 364 -20.87 6.65 -28.14
C VAL A 364 -19.71 7.65 -28.28
N LYS A 365 -18.87 7.54 -29.31
CA LYS A 365 -17.75 8.45 -29.56
C LYS A 365 -17.95 9.26 -30.85
N GLU A 366 -19.12 9.84 -31.03
CA GLU A 366 -19.47 10.61 -32.22
C GLU A 366 -19.46 12.13 -31.96
N PRO A 367 -18.95 12.98 -32.88
CA PRO A 367 -18.99 14.43 -32.72
C PRO A 367 -20.42 14.99 -32.67
N THR A 368 -20.71 15.88 -31.73
CA THR A 368 -22.03 16.53 -31.57
C THR A 368 -21.91 18.05 -31.49
N PRO A 369 -21.55 18.72 -32.60
CA PRO A 369 -21.29 20.17 -32.62
C PRO A 369 -22.53 21.03 -32.42
N SER A 370 -23.73 20.45 -32.46
CA SER A 370 -25.01 21.14 -32.26
C SER A 370 -26.02 20.25 -31.50
N PRO A 371 -27.07 20.84 -30.90
CA PRO A 371 -28.16 20.07 -30.30
C PRO A 371 -28.83 19.10 -31.28
N GLN A 372 -29.00 19.49 -32.54
CA GLN A 372 -29.59 18.63 -33.58
C GLN A 372 -28.70 17.43 -33.87
N ALA A 373 -27.37 17.61 -33.87
CA ALA A 373 -26.43 16.50 -34.04
C ALA A 373 -26.47 15.54 -32.84
N ALA A 374 -26.54 16.05 -31.61
CA ALA A 374 -26.71 15.22 -30.41
C ALA A 374 -28.01 14.42 -30.45
N LYS A 375 -29.12 15.07 -30.84
CA LYS A 375 -30.42 14.41 -31.01
C LYS A 375 -30.38 13.32 -32.09
N ALA A 376 -29.75 13.58 -33.23
CA ALA A 376 -29.60 12.60 -34.31
C ALA A 376 -28.73 11.39 -33.93
N VAL A 377 -27.77 11.54 -33.01
CA VAL A 377 -27.06 10.40 -32.42
C VAL A 377 -27.99 9.64 -31.48
N ALA A 378 -28.67 10.35 -30.57
CA ALA A 378 -29.59 9.74 -29.62
C ALA A 378 -30.72 8.95 -30.30
N ASP A 379 -31.26 9.43 -31.41
CA ASP A 379 -32.33 8.77 -32.17
C ASP A 379 -31.91 7.44 -32.81
N ARG A 380 -30.60 7.15 -32.89
CA ARG A 380 -30.07 5.86 -33.37
C ARG A 380 -29.82 4.86 -32.24
N LEU A 381 -29.87 5.28 -30.97
CA LEU A 381 -29.59 4.43 -29.81
C LEU A 381 -30.84 3.64 -29.42
N ILE A 382 -30.64 2.38 -29.01
CA ILE A 382 -31.71 1.61 -28.38
C ILE A 382 -32.09 2.28 -27.06
N ALA A 383 -33.38 2.33 -26.73
CA ALA A 383 -33.86 2.83 -25.45
C ALA A 383 -33.35 1.96 -24.30
N LEU A 384 -32.86 2.61 -23.24
CA LEU A 384 -32.39 1.99 -22.02
C LEU A 384 -33.29 2.41 -20.87
N ASP A 385 -34.08 1.47 -20.36
CA ASP A 385 -35.12 1.74 -19.37
C ASP A 385 -34.70 1.45 -17.93
N GLY A 386 -33.53 0.85 -17.71
CA GLY A 386 -33.02 0.54 -16.37
C GLY A 386 -32.88 1.79 -15.50
N PRO A 387 -33.07 1.65 -14.18
CA PRO A 387 -33.06 2.78 -13.25
C PRO A 387 -31.71 3.49 -13.18
N THR A 388 -30.62 2.80 -13.53
CA THR A 388 -29.23 3.29 -13.51
C THR A 388 -28.54 3.15 -14.88
N ASP A 389 -29.32 2.93 -15.94
CA ASP A 389 -28.81 2.91 -17.31
C ASP A 389 -28.47 4.33 -17.79
N LEU A 390 -27.35 4.47 -18.51
CA LEU A 390 -26.78 5.77 -18.86
C LEU A 390 -26.22 5.75 -20.28
N TYR A 391 -26.51 6.80 -21.05
CA TYR A 391 -25.79 7.12 -22.28
C TYR A 391 -24.68 8.11 -21.99
N CYS A 392 -23.52 7.89 -22.58
CA CYS A 392 -22.36 8.75 -22.44
C CYS A 392 -21.76 9.07 -23.81
N ASN A 393 -21.32 10.31 -24.01
CA ASN A 393 -20.47 10.66 -25.13
C ASN A 393 -19.24 11.47 -24.68
N SER A 394 -18.12 11.31 -25.37
CA SER A 394 -16.97 12.20 -25.19
C SER A 394 -17.25 13.55 -25.82
N TYR A 395 -17.14 14.63 -25.05
CA TYR A 395 -17.25 15.98 -25.58
C TYR A 395 -15.87 16.51 -26.00
N ARG A 396 -15.83 17.33 -27.06
CA ARG A 396 -14.61 18.04 -27.49
C ARG A 396 -14.62 19.51 -27.08
N SER A 397 -15.77 20.04 -26.67
CA SER A 397 -15.97 21.40 -26.20
C SER A 397 -16.96 21.47 -25.03
N ARG A 398 -16.97 22.58 -24.27
CA ARG A 398 -18.00 22.83 -23.23
C ARG A 398 -19.42 22.87 -23.82
N ALA A 399 -19.58 23.29 -25.08
CA ALA A 399 -20.87 23.35 -25.75
C ALA A 399 -21.39 21.94 -26.09
N ASP A 400 -20.52 21.06 -26.60
CA ASP A 400 -20.86 19.67 -26.93
C ASP A 400 -21.43 18.92 -25.71
N ARG A 401 -20.91 19.22 -24.52
CA ARG A 401 -21.37 18.65 -23.24
C ARG A 401 -22.83 19.02 -22.95
N VAL A 402 -23.16 20.30 -23.07
CA VAL A 402 -24.50 20.82 -22.78
C VAL A 402 -25.54 20.14 -23.66
N HIS A 403 -25.21 19.92 -24.94
CA HIS A 403 -26.12 19.27 -25.90
C HIS A 403 -26.56 17.87 -25.47
N TRP A 404 -25.71 17.10 -24.77
CA TRP A 404 -26.08 15.79 -24.24
C TRP A 404 -26.90 15.89 -22.96
N HIS A 405 -26.50 16.75 -22.02
CA HIS A 405 -27.24 16.92 -20.76
C HIS A 405 -28.67 17.43 -20.99
N ASP A 406 -28.87 18.28 -22.01
CA ASP A 406 -30.20 18.80 -22.37
C ASP A 406 -31.15 17.72 -22.96
N LEU A 407 -30.64 16.53 -23.35
CA LEU A 407 -31.48 15.41 -23.80
C LEU A 407 -32.18 14.68 -22.65
N GLY A 408 -31.77 14.95 -21.40
CA GLY A 408 -32.43 14.45 -20.19
C GLY A 408 -31.51 13.65 -19.25
N PRO A 409 -32.08 13.14 -18.14
CA PRO A 409 -31.32 12.63 -16.99
C PRO A 409 -30.46 11.40 -17.28
N LYS A 410 -30.77 10.64 -18.34
CA LYS A 410 -30.00 9.47 -18.78
C LYS A 410 -28.87 9.80 -19.75
N TYR A 411 -28.78 11.04 -20.23
CA TYR A 411 -27.79 11.48 -21.22
C TYR A 411 -26.70 12.31 -20.54
N GLY A 412 -25.63 11.62 -20.16
CA GLY A 412 -24.45 12.22 -19.56
C GLY A 412 -23.33 12.39 -20.58
N THR A 413 -22.21 12.95 -20.10
CA THR A 413 -20.98 12.99 -20.89
C THR A 413 -19.81 12.42 -20.12
N TYR A 414 -18.72 12.23 -20.86
CA TYR A 414 -17.46 11.72 -20.34
C TYR A 414 -16.47 12.86 -20.08
N LEU A 415 -16.34 13.29 -18.82
CA LEU A 415 -15.33 14.28 -18.43
C LEU A 415 -13.94 13.70 -18.57
N ARG A 416 -13.13 14.30 -19.44
CA ARG A 416 -11.68 14.12 -19.48
C ARG A 416 -11.05 15.40 -18.95
N PRO A 417 -10.62 15.47 -17.69
CA PRO A 417 -9.80 16.58 -17.23
C PRO A 417 -8.51 16.58 -18.06
N PHE A 418 -8.33 17.57 -18.93
CA PHE A 418 -7.10 17.70 -19.72
C PHE A 418 -6.01 18.35 -18.85
N ARG A 419 -4.91 17.61 -18.64
CA ARG A 419 -3.70 18.02 -17.88
C ARG A 419 -3.11 19.38 -18.28
N SER A 420 -3.48 19.97 -19.42
CA SER A 420 -2.89 21.21 -19.94
C SER A 420 -3.35 22.50 -19.25
N ARG A 421 -4.35 22.45 -18.36
CA ARG A 421 -4.88 23.66 -17.70
C ARG A 421 -4.27 23.96 -16.32
N LEU A 422 -3.76 22.95 -15.60
CA LEU A 422 -3.07 23.11 -14.30
C LEU A 422 -1.67 23.75 -14.37
N ARG A 423 -1.24 24.28 -15.53
CA ARG A 423 0.12 24.80 -15.74
C ARG A 423 0.32 26.28 -15.39
N SER A 424 -0.73 27.08 -15.18
CA SER A 424 -0.56 28.50 -14.83
C SER A 424 -0.91 28.77 -13.36
N LYS A 425 -0.16 29.65 -12.70
CA LYS A 425 -0.40 30.02 -11.29
C LYS A 425 -1.76 30.73 -11.05
N GLU A 426 -2.44 31.13 -12.12
CA GLU A 426 -3.79 31.71 -12.09
C GLU A 426 -4.90 30.66 -12.29
N SER A 427 -4.58 29.39 -12.62
CA SER A 427 -5.54 28.36 -13.08
C SER A 427 -6.16 27.45 -12.03
N ALA A 428 -5.57 27.31 -10.83
CA ALA A 428 -6.02 26.28 -9.88
C ALA A 428 -7.44 26.55 -9.33
N SER A 429 -7.76 27.81 -9.01
CA SER A 429 -9.12 28.17 -8.57
C SER A 429 -10.13 27.98 -9.70
N GLU A 430 -9.83 28.46 -10.91
CA GLU A 430 -10.71 28.33 -12.07
C GLU A 430 -10.97 26.87 -12.48
N GLU A 431 -10.01 25.98 -12.25
CA GLU A 431 -10.15 24.55 -12.53
C GLU A 431 -10.96 23.83 -11.46
N ILE A 432 -10.72 24.12 -10.18
CA ILE A 432 -11.58 23.63 -9.08
C ILE A 432 -13.01 24.14 -9.31
N ASP A 433 -13.19 25.42 -9.61
CA ASP A 433 -14.50 25.99 -9.95
C ASP A 433 -15.09 25.35 -11.21
N GLY A 434 -14.25 25.02 -12.20
CA GLY A 434 -14.63 24.31 -13.41
C GLY A 434 -15.13 22.88 -13.15
N VAL A 435 -14.48 22.13 -12.26
CA VAL A 435 -14.88 20.78 -11.84
C VAL A 435 -16.22 20.83 -11.12
N PHE A 436 -16.36 21.70 -10.12
CA PHE A 436 -17.64 21.87 -9.41
C PHE A 436 -18.73 22.38 -10.36
N SER A 437 -18.42 23.29 -11.29
CA SER A 437 -19.38 23.79 -12.30
C SER A 437 -19.83 22.70 -13.26
N ASP A 438 -18.96 21.77 -13.63
CA ASP A 438 -19.29 20.64 -14.50
C ASP A 438 -20.28 19.69 -13.83
N PHE A 439 -19.99 19.27 -12.59
CA PHE A 439 -20.88 18.42 -11.81
C PHE A 439 -22.16 19.15 -11.39
N ARG A 440 -22.10 20.45 -11.11
CA ARG A 440 -23.28 21.29 -10.85
C ARG A 440 -24.20 21.35 -12.04
N LEU A 441 -23.67 21.58 -13.25
CA LEU A 441 -24.49 21.56 -14.46
C LEU A 441 -25.13 20.17 -14.66
N ALA A 442 -24.37 19.09 -14.45
CA ALA A 442 -24.92 17.74 -14.53
C ALA A 442 -26.07 17.54 -13.53
N ALA A 443 -25.87 17.98 -12.28
CA ALA A 443 -26.88 17.92 -11.21
C ALA A 443 -28.13 18.77 -11.50
N GLU A 444 -27.95 20.02 -11.96
CA GLU A 444 -29.05 20.92 -12.38
C GLU A 444 -29.87 20.36 -13.54
N ARG A 445 -29.26 19.52 -14.39
CA ARG A 445 -29.93 18.81 -15.48
C ARG A 445 -30.45 17.43 -15.09
N GLY A 446 -30.32 17.06 -13.82
CA GLY A 446 -30.79 15.78 -13.29
C GLY A 446 -30.03 14.57 -13.84
N VAL A 447 -28.79 14.75 -14.32
CA VAL A 447 -27.97 13.66 -14.83
C VAL A 447 -27.72 12.65 -13.71
N LEU A 448 -28.22 11.43 -13.91
CA LEU A 448 -28.24 10.39 -12.88
C LEU A 448 -26.84 9.82 -12.55
N GLY A 449 -25.97 9.79 -13.55
CA GLY A 449 -24.64 9.20 -13.43
C GLY A 449 -23.64 9.90 -14.31
N TYR A 450 -22.42 10.03 -13.79
CA TYR A 450 -21.36 10.77 -14.44
C TYR A 450 -20.08 9.94 -14.49
N GLY A 451 -19.61 9.71 -15.71
CA GLY A 451 -18.37 9.01 -15.97
C GLY A 451 -17.24 10.00 -16.21
N PHE A 452 -16.13 9.85 -15.50
CA PHE A 452 -14.93 10.64 -15.76
C PHE A 452 -13.73 9.73 -16.04
N CYS A 453 -12.82 10.26 -16.84
CA CYS A 453 -11.55 9.63 -17.14
C CYS A 453 -10.46 10.30 -16.35
N TYR A 454 -9.78 9.56 -15.49
CA TYR A 454 -8.50 10.00 -14.99
C TYR A 454 -7.43 9.21 -15.74
N ARG A 455 -6.58 9.91 -16.49
CA ARG A 455 -5.47 9.31 -17.24
C ARG A 455 -4.22 9.33 -16.38
N PHE A 456 -3.72 8.14 -16.04
CA PHE A 456 -2.42 7.99 -15.39
C PHE A 456 -1.22 8.14 -16.35
N TYR A 457 -1.44 8.40 -17.66
CA TYR A 457 -0.36 8.60 -18.63
C TYR A 457 0.50 9.83 -18.32
N GLY A 458 1.57 9.62 -17.54
CA GLY A 458 2.74 10.47 -17.47
C GLY A 458 3.23 10.77 -18.88
N GLY A 459 3.13 12.04 -19.27
CA GLY A 459 4.08 12.65 -20.18
C GLY A 459 4.78 13.74 -19.38
N LYS A 460 6.11 13.71 -19.33
CA LYS A 460 7.05 14.52 -18.53
C LYS A 460 6.77 14.64 -17.03
N TYR A 461 5.53 14.89 -16.59
CA TYR A 461 5.08 14.84 -15.19
C TYR A 461 3.60 14.47 -15.12
N GLY A 462 3.29 13.41 -14.37
CA GLY A 462 1.96 13.22 -13.81
C GLY A 462 1.59 11.75 -13.59
N SER A 463 1.30 11.49 -12.30
CA SER A 463 0.82 10.31 -11.59
C SER A 463 1.80 9.15 -11.39
N HIS A 464 2.63 9.29 -10.35
CA HIS A 464 3.10 8.16 -9.57
C HIS A 464 1.95 7.70 -8.66
N THR A 465 1.73 6.40 -8.52
CA THR A 465 1.06 5.89 -7.33
C THR A 465 1.97 6.21 -6.13
N VAL A 466 1.40 6.73 -5.03
CA VAL A 466 2.13 7.02 -3.79
C VAL A 466 2.96 5.79 -3.36
N HIS A 467 2.52 4.58 -3.72
CA HIS A 467 3.14 3.34 -3.29
C HIS A 467 4.55 3.05 -3.80
N GLN A 468 4.99 3.70 -4.87
CA GLN A 468 6.33 3.45 -5.41
C GLN A 468 7.23 4.66 -5.48
N ASP A 469 6.65 5.83 -5.35
CA ASP A 469 7.43 7.05 -5.27
C ASP A 469 7.83 7.25 -3.80
N ALA A 470 8.95 6.60 -3.44
CA ALA A 470 9.56 6.71 -2.12
C ALA A 470 9.84 8.17 -1.74
N GLU A 471 10.07 9.04 -2.72
CA GLU A 471 10.24 10.48 -2.55
C GLU A 471 8.90 11.15 -2.19
N MET A 472 7.82 10.87 -2.91
CA MET A 472 6.48 11.38 -2.57
C MET A 472 5.96 10.82 -1.25
N ARG A 473 6.25 9.56 -0.90
CA ARG A 473 5.93 8.98 0.43
C ARG A 473 6.70 9.63 1.56
N GLY A 474 7.99 9.89 1.37
CA GLY A 474 8.80 10.61 2.35
C GLY A 474 8.34 12.05 2.51
N LYS A 475 7.96 12.69 1.40
CA LYS A 475 7.50 14.09 1.36
C LYS A 475 6.08 14.29 1.90
N PHE A 476 5.21 13.29 1.73
CA PHE A 476 3.80 13.34 2.10
C PHE A 476 3.39 12.13 2.93
N SER A 477 4.17 11.81 3.96
CA SER A 477 3.88 10.72 4.89
C SER A 477 2.53 10.92 5.58
N GLY A 478 1.63 9.95 5.46
CA GLY A 478 0.27 10.01 6.04
C GLY A 478 -0.80 10.60 5.13
N ARG A 479 -0.51 10.86 3.85
CA ARG A 479 -1.51 11.30 2.86
C ARG A 479 -1.91 10.18 1.90
N GLN A 480 -3.17 10.14 1.50
CA GLN A 480 -3.75 9.11 0.63
C GLN A 480 -4.06 9.66 -0.77
N GLY A 481 -3.38 9.12 -1.79
CA GLY A 481 -3.58 9.37 -3.23
C GLY A 481 -3.76 10.82 -3.71
N PRO A 482 -4.12 11.06 -5.00
CA PRO A 482 -4.00 12.36 -5.66
C PRO A 482 -5.13 13.37 -5.35
N PHE A 483 -4.74 14.62 -5.09
CA PHE A 483 -5.62 15.74 -4.76
C PHE A 483 -6.75 15.97 -5.78
N SER A 484 -6.44 16.00 -7.08
CA SER A 484 -7.43 16.23 -8.14
C SER A 484 -8.50 15.15 -8.18
N LEU A 485 -8.13 13.91 -7.89
CA LEU A 485 -9.07 12.82 -7.88
C LEU A 485 -9.99 12.93 -6.66
N ALA A 486 -9.47 13.34 -5.50
CA ALA A 486 -10.28 13.54 -4.29
C ALA A 486 -11.28 14.69 -4.49
N LEU A 487 -10.82 15.77 -5.12
CA LEU A 487 -11.69 16.87 -5.55
C LEU A 487 -12.77 16.40 -6.52
N LEU A 488 -12.45 15.53 -7.48
CA LEU A 488 -13.44 14.95 -8.40
C LEU A 488 -14.48 14.13 -7.62
N GLY A 489 -14.06 13.30 -6.67
CA GLY A 489 -14.95 12.52 -5.81
C GLY A 489 -15.89 13.41 -4.99
N GLU A 490 -15.35 14.43 -4.33
CA GLU A 490 -16.13 15.39 -3.53
C GLU A 490 -17.08 16.24 -4.37
N ALA A 491 -16.63 16.76 -5.51
CA ALA A 491 -17.48 17.55 -6.40
C ALA A 491 -18.58 16.71 -7.06
N ALA A 492 -18.31 15.43 -7.34
CA ALA A 492 -19.32 14.50 -7.82
C ALA A 492 -20.32 14.11 -6.72
N PHE A 493 -19.92 14.16 -5.45
CA PHE A 493 -20.78 13.86 -4.31
C PHE A 493 -21.71 15.04 -3.99
N ASP A 494 -21.14 16.22 -3.71
CA ASP A 494 -21.88 17.46 -3.44
C ASP A 494 -21.40 18.61 -4.34
N PRO A 495 -22.03 18.80 -5.52
CA PRO A 495 -21.67 19.87 -6.44
C PRO A 495 -22.20 21.26 -6.01
N PHE A 496 -23.09 21.30 -5.02
CA PHE A 496 -23.75 22.54 -4.57
C PHE A 496 -23.08 23.17 -3.37
N ILE A 497 -22.12 22.49 -2.74
CA ILE A 497 -21.31 23.06 -1.67
C ILE A 497 -20.71 24.40 -2.09
N SER A 498 -20.82 25.39 -1.21
CA SER A 498 -20.39 26.77 -1.49
C SER A 498 -19.87 27.45 -0.23
N GLY A 499 -19.34 28.67 -0.40
CA GLY A 499 -18.88 29.49 0.71
C GLY A 499 -17.75 28.86 1.54
N GLU A 500 -17.85 29.04 2.85
CA GLU A 500 -16.83 28.63 3.82
C GLU A 500 -16.68 27.10 3.92
N ASP A 501 -17.79 26.36 3.81
CA ASP A 501 -17.79 24.90 3.87
C ASP A 501 -16.99 24.28 2.73
N ARG A 502 -17.19 24.78 1.50
CA ARG A 502 -16.40 24.34 0.34
C ARG A 502 -14.91 24.63 0.56
N ALA A 503 -14.57 25.83 0.99
CA ALA A 503 -13.18 26.22 1.24
C ALA A 503 -12.54 25.33 2.32
N ARG A 504 -13.29 24.99 3.38
CA ARG A 504 -12.85 24.10 4.45
C ARG A 504 -12.62 22.68 3.95
N ARG A 505 -13.57 22.08 3.21
CA ARG A 505 -13.39 20.73 2.66
C ARG A 505 -12.19 20.66 1.72
N ILE A 506 -12.02 21.65 0.83
CA ILE A 506 -10.84 21.71 -0.06
C ILE A 506 -9.53 21.79 0.73
N ARG A 507 -9.47 22.57 1.83
CA ARG A 507 -8.29 22.59 2.70
C ARG A 507 -8.01 21.22 3.31
N ARG A 508 -9.04 20.55 3.85
CA ARG A 508 -8.92 19.20 4.40
C ARG A 508 -8.48 18.17 3.36
N ILE A 509 -9.05 18.20 2.15
CA ILE A 509 -8.61 17.35 1.04
C ILE A 509 -7.13 17.58 0.74
N ASN A 510 -6.68 18.83 0.66
CA ASN A 510 -5.27 19.18 0.41
C ASN A 510 -4.31 18.72 1.54
N GLU A 511 -4.81 18.57 2.76
CA GLU A 511 -4.05 18.03 3.91
C GLU A 511 -3.99 16.50 3.86
N LEU A 512 -5.09 15.85 3.50
CA LEU A 512 -5.24 14.40 3.47
C LEU A 512 -4.66 13.75 2.21
N THR A 513 -4.46 14.50 1.13
CA THR A 513 -4.06 13.96 -0.18
C THR A 513 -2.71 14.48 -0.65
N ILE A 514 -2.06 13.69 -1.51
CA ILE A 514 -0.85 14.14 -2.18
C ILE A 514 -1.20 15.16 -3.27
N PRO A 515 -0.48 16.29 -3.35
CA PRO A 515 -0.64 17.21 -4.46
C PRO A 515 -0.40 16.49 -5.80
N ASP A 516 -1.23 16.80 -6.81
CA ASP A 516 -1.01 16.29 -8.18
C ASP A 516 0.33 16.78 -8.75
N TYR A 517 0.81 17.91 -8.22
CA TYR A 517 2.10 18.51 -8.52
C TYR A 517 2.77 18.96 -7.22
N PRO A 518 4.03 18.58 -6.94
CA PRO A 518 4.74 19.06 -5.77
C PRO A 518 4.88 20.59 -5.78
N ARG A 519 4.86 21.23 -4.60
CA ARG A 519 5.01 22.68 -4.48
C ARG A 519 6.42 23.10 -4.92
N GLY A 520 6.49 23.89 -6.00
CA GLY A 520 7.73 24.48 -6.52
C GLY A 520 7.99 24.11 -7.98
N GLY A 521 7.35 24.84 -8.92
CA GLY A 521 7.61 24.70 -10.35
C GLY A 521 7.22 23.34 -10.94
N SER A 522 7.04 23.31 -12.25
CA SER A 522 7.09 22.03 -12.97
C SER A 522 8.54 21.57 -12.93
N LEU A 523 8.78 20.33 -12.50
CA LEU A 523 10.06 19.68 -12.68
C LEU A 523 10.42 19.74 -14.19
N THR A 524 11.70 19.88 -14.52
CA THR A 524 12.25 20.00 -15.88
C THR A 524 12.94 18.69 -16.31
N ASP A 525 13.36 18.52 -17.57
CA ASP A 525 14.13 17.30 -17.93
C ASP A 525 15.42 17.17 -17.10
N GLU A 526 16.04 18.29 -16.74
CA GLU A 526 17.25 18.33 -15.93
C GLU A 526 16.98 17.97 -14.47
N ASP A 527 15.77 18.28 -13.95
CA ASP A 527 15.33 17.75 -12.66
C ASP A 527 15.07 16.23 -12.73
N PHE A 528 14.63 15.71 -13.89
CA PHE A 528 14.44 14.27 -14.13
C PHE A 528 15.76 13.51 -14.28
N ASP A 529 16.76 14.10 -14.95
CA ASP A 529 18.10 13.53 -15.08
C ASP A 529 18.88 13.55 -13.75
N MET A 530 18.62 14.55 -12.89
CA MET A 530 19.10 14.55 -11.51
C MET A 530 18.36 13.54 -10.60
N LEU A 531 17.10 13.21 -10.90
CA LEU A 531 16.28 12.22 -10.18
C LEU A 531 16.45 10.77 -10.68
N GLY A 532 17.15 10.55 -11.79
CA GLY A 532 17.72 9.25 -12.17
C GLY A 532 17.13 8.63 -13.44
N GLY A 533 17.82 8.86 -14.56
CA GLY A 533 17.62 8.07 -15.78
C GLY A 533 17.82 6.57 -15.56
N GLY A 534 16.85 5.77 -16.02
CA GLY A 534 16.98 4.32 -16.12
C GLY A 534 17.69 3.91 -17.43
N PRO A 535 18.21 2.68 -17.55
CA PRO A 535 18.58 2.12 -18.84
C PRO A 535 17.59 1.06 -19.33
N SER A 536 17.34 1.12 -20.63
CA SER A 536 16.70 0.14 -21.52
C SER A 536 17.38 -1.26 -21.53
N GLY A 537 16.58 -2.32 -21.74
CA GLY A 537 16.94 -3.77 -21.72
C GLY A 537 17.83 -4.31 -22.87
N PRO A 538 17.92 -5.64 -23.14
CA PRO A 538 16.81 -6.61 -23.19
C PRO A 538 17.03 -8.07 -22.64
N SER A 539 15.89 -8.75 -22.40
CA SER A 539 15.51 -10.19 -22.51
C SER A 539 16.42 -11.35 -22.02
N GLU A 540 15.90 -12.24 -21.16
CA GLU A 540 15.37 -13.60 -21.46
C GLU A 540 15.15 -14.47 -20.19
N GLY A 541 13.98 -15.13 -20.10
CA GLY A 541 13.75 -16.50 -19.58
C GLY A 541 13.93 -16.86 -18.08
N ALA A 542 12.83 -17.34 -17.47
CA ALA A 542 12.68 -18.59 -16.69
C ALA A 542 11.84 -18.44 -15.40
N GLY A 543 10.80 -19.28 -15.27
CA GLY A 543 9.90 -19.29 -14.12
C GLY A 543 10.55 -19.75 -12.82
N SER A 544 9.90 -19.49 -11.68
CA SER A 544 10.42 -19.98 -10.40
C SER A 544 9.34 -20.38 -9.38
N VAL A 545 9.55 -21.56 -8.81
CA VAL A 545 8.82 -22.22 -7.72
C VAL A 545 8.97 -21.41 -6.40
N PRO A 546 7.92 -21.27 -5.57
CA PRO A 546 8.00 -20.48 -4.32
C PRO A 546 8.90 -21.15 -3.24
N PRO A 547 9.44 -20.36 -2.27
CA PRO A 547 10.42 -20.81 -1.28
C PRO A 547 9.78 -21.73 -0.23
N ARG A 548 10.54 -22.74 0.22
CA ARG A 548 10.05 -23.83 1.10
C ARG A 548 9.91 -23.45 2.58
N PHE A 549 10.42 -22.29 3.01
CA PHE A 549 10.22 -21.74 4.36
C PHE A 549 9.72 -20.29 4.27
N ARG A 550 8.40 -20.12 4.41
CA ARG A 550 7.79 -18.78 4.41
C ARG A 550 7.70 -18.25 5.83
N PHE A 551 8.25 -17.07 6.03
CA PHE A 551 8.18 -16.33 7.29
C PHE A 551 7.33 -15.08 7.12
N GLN A 552 6.44 -14.83 8.07
CA GLN A 552 5.68 -13.60 8.19
C GLN A 552 6.29 -12.74 9.29
N LYS A 553 6.57 -11.48 8.96
CA LYS A 553 7.00 -10.50 9.96
C LYS A 553 5.88 -10.25 10.94
N THR A 554 6.21 -10.29 12.22
CA THR A 554 5.25 -9.94 13.29
C THR A 554 5.16 -8.43 13.51
N ASN A 555 6.09 -7.65 12.92
CA ASN A 555 6.36 -6.25 13.25
C ASN A 555 6.64 -6.01 14.75
N ARG A 556 6.98 -7.06 15.49
CA ARG A 556 7.32 -6.98 16.91
C ARG A 556 8.81 -6.74 17.08
N LEU A 557 9.12 -5.65 17.79
CA LEU A 557 10.42 -5.43 18.40
C LEU A 557 10.55 -6.36 19.62
N VAL A 558 11.57 -7.22 19.63
CA VAL A 558 11.77 -8.19 20.74
C VAL A 558 12.96 -7.84 21.62
N LEU A 559 13.95 -7.11 21.09
CA LEU A 559 15.02 -6.52 21.88
C LEU A 559 15.35 -5.12 21.35
N ASP A 560 15.10 -4.11 22.17
CA ASP A 560 15.40 -2.70 21.87
C ASP A 560 16.83 -2.31 22.31
N ASN A 561 17.27 -1.13 21.88
CA ASN A 561 18.54 -0.54 22.28
C ASN A 561 18.62 -0.29 23.80
N GLY A 562 19.83 -0.24 24.33
CA GLY A 562 20.07 0.14 25.71
C GLY A 562 19.80 1.61 26.01
N ALA A 563 19.72 1.94 27.29
CA ALA A 563 19.71 3.33 27.74
C ALA A 563 21.00 4.05 27.32
N ALA A 564 20.94 5.39 27.23
CA ALA A 564 22.12 6.20 26.93
C ALA A 564 23.29 5.87 27.88
N GLY A 565 24.49 5.71 27.32
CA GLY A 565 25.69 5.31 28.06
C GLY A 565 25.88 3.79 28.22
N LYS A 566 24.90 2.97 27.83
CA LYS A 566 25.09 1.51 27.72
C LYS A 566 25.75 1.13 26.40
N PHE A 567 26.46 0.01 26.41
CA PHE A 567 27.26 -0.48 25.28
C PHE A 567 26.43 -0.77 24.02
N ASP A 568 25.12 -0.95 24.17
CA ASP A 568 24.14 -1.26 23.11
C ASP A 568 23.12 -0.13 22.88
N SER A 569 23.49 1.11 23.21
CA SER A 569 22.61 2.28 23.13
C SER A 569 22.21 2.69 21.72
N THR A 570 22.89 2.20 20.68
CA THR A 570 22.57 2.52 19.27
C THR A 570 22.26 1.28 18.44
N HIS A 571 22.85 0.15 18.81
CA HIS A 571 22.60 -1.12 18.17
C HIS A 571 22.46 -2.25 19.20
N ALA A 572 21.41 -3.07 19.03
CA ALA A 572 21.20 -4.37 19.67
C ALA A 572 20.83 -5.39 18.57
N LYS A 573 21.84 -5.94 17.88
CA LYS A 573 21.71 -6.69 16.62
C LYS A 573 22.50 -7.99 16.62
N TYR A 574 22.46 -8.76 15.53
CA TYR A 574 23.13 -10.06 15.38
C TYR A 574 22.73 -11.07 16.47
N PRO A 575 21.44 -11.40 16.57
CA PRO A 575 20.96 -12.31 17.61
C PRO A 575 21.49 -13.73 17.37
N CYS A 576 21.90 -14.40 18.44
CA CYS A 576 22.12 -15.84 18.50
C CYS A 576 21.28 -16.38 19.66
N VAL A 577 20.27 -17.20 19.34
CA VAL A 577 19.25 -17.64 20.30
C VAL A 577 19.36 -19.14 20.55
N LEU A 578 19.36 -19.53 21.83
CA LEU A 578 19.29 -20.92 22.26
C LEU A 578 18.19 -21.11 23.31
N LYS A 579 17.61 -22.30 23.36
CA LYS A 579 16.78 -22.75 24.48
C LYS A 579 17.71 -23.38 25.54
N VAL A 580 17.72 -22.85 26.75
CA VAL A 580 18.53 -23.34 27.89
C VAL A 580 17.57 -23.69 29.03
N GLY A 581 17.32 -24.99 29.22
CA GLY A 581 16.26 -25.46 30.11
C GLY A 581 14.90 -24.90 29.70
N ASP A 582 14.20 -24.28 30.66
CA ASP A 582 12.89 -23.66 30.45
C ASP A 582 12.96 -22.19 29.98
N GLU A 583 14.16 -21.66 29.68
CA GLU A 583 14.36 -20.28 29.25
C GLU A 583 14.94 -20.19 27.84
N TRP A 584 14.64 -19.09 27.17
CA TRP A 584 15.30 -18.65 25.94
C TRP A 584 16.43 -17.69 26.29
N TRP A 585 17.58 -17.87 25.65
CA TRP A 585 18.78 -17.08 25.85
C TRP A 585 19.21 -16.49 24.50
N MET A 586 19.52 -15.20 24.47
CA MET A 586 19.95 -14.47 23.27
C MET A 586 21.27 -13.76 23.57
N TRP A 587 22.32 -14.18 22.89
CA TRP A 587 23.55 -13.39 22.79
C TRP A 587 23.40 -12.44 21.60
N TYR A 588 23.75 -11.18 21.79
CA TYR A 588 23.56 -10.14 20.78
C TYR A 588 24.73 -9.16 20.80
N ASN A 589 25.01 -8.52 19.67
CA ASN A 589 26.00 -7.47 19.59
C ASN A 589 25.41 -6.12 19.99
N GLY A 590 26.14 -5.42 20.87
CA GLY A 590 25.89 -4.04 21.25
C GLY A 590 26.92 -3.08 20.68
N ARG A 591 26.47 -1.88 20.33
CA ARG A 591 27.35 -0.75 19.98
C ARG A 591 26.76 0.62 20.38
N THR A 592 27.64 1.62 20.54
CA THR A 592 27.38 3.04 20.83
C THR A 592 27.75 3.96 19.65
N ASP A 593 27.37 5.25 19.71
CA ASP A 593 27.58 6.24 18.64
C ASP A 593 29.08 6.62 18.45
N ASP A 594 29.90 6.40 19.48
CA ASP A 594 31.26 6.93 19.60
C ASP A 594 32.37 5.90 19.32
N ALA A 595 32.04 4.63 19.05
CA ALA A 595 33.06 3.61 18.88
C ALA A 595 32.81 2.68 17.69
N PHE A 596 33.89 2.36 16.97
CA PHE A 596 33.96 1.21 16.05
C PHE A 596 34.03 -0.13 16.82
N THR A 597 33.91 -0.10 18.15
CA THR A 597 34.01 -1.25 19.05
C THR A 597 32.64 -1.88 19.28
N GLY A 598 32.54 -3.18 19.01
CA GLY A 598 31.39 -4.00 19.37
C GLY A 598 31.71 -4.89 20.57
N SER A 599 30.72 -5.09 21.43
CA SER A 599 30.75 -6.06 22.55
C SER A 599 29.51 -6.96 22.49
N VAL A 600 29.53 -8.10 23.18
CA VAL A 600 28.41 -9.04 23.22
C VAL A 600 27.65 -8.90 24.55
N GLY A 601 26.33 -8.77 24.46
CA GLY A 601 25.40 -8.83 25.58
C GLY A 601 24.65 -10.16 25.66
N LEU A 602 23.94 -10.35 26.76
CA LEU A 602 23.03 -11.47 26.99
C LEU A 602 21.65 -10.96 27.39
N ALA A 603 20.60 -11.52 26.82
CA ALA A 603 19.22 -11.35 27.26
C ALA A 603 18.54 -12.71 27.45
N THR A 604 17.59 -12.82 28.37
CA THR A 604 16.80 -14.04 28.58
C THR A 604 15.30 -13.77 28.46
N SER A 605 14.53 -14.79 28.10
CA SER A 605 13.08 -14.73 28.00
C SER A 605 12.45 -16.06 28.45
N LYS A 606 11.23 -16.00 28.99
CA LYS A 606 10.43 -17.21 29.30
C LYS A 606 9.58 -17.67 28.12
N ASP A 607 9.14 -16.73 27.30
CA ASP A 607 8.20 -16.94 26.20
C ASP A 607 8.82 -16.71 24.81
N GLY A 608 10.07 -16.24 24.75
CA GLY A 608 10.77 -15.88 23.52
C GLY A 608 10.29 -14.55 22.92
N LEU A 609 9.37 -13.84 23.57
CA LEU A 609 8.75 -12.60 23.12
C LEU A 609 9.15 -11.40 23.97
N ALA A 610 9.23 -11.58 25.29
CA ALA A 610 9.62 -10.57 26.27
C ALA A 610 11.03 -10.87 26.78
N TRP A 611 12.00 -10.03 26.41
CA TRP A 611 13.41 -10.24 26.70
C TRP A 611 13.92 -9.31 27.80
N THR A 612 14.68 -9.87 28.74
CA THR A 612 15.32 -9.14 29.84
C THR A 612 16.83 -9.19 29.67
N LYS A 613 17.46 -8.03 29.48
CA LYS A 613 18.92 -7.90 29.42
C LYS A 613 19.54 -8.30 30.76
N LYS A 614 20.58 -9.14 30.71
CA LYS A 614 21.35 -9.60 31.87
C LYS A 614 22.51 -8.65 32.15
N ASN A 615 23.24 -8.94 33.22
CA ASN A 615 24.39 -8.16 33.67
C ASN A 615 24.11 -6.66 33.81
N ASN A 616 22.90 -6.29 34.29
CA ASN A 616 22.45 -4.89 34.36
C ASN A 616 22.53 -4.11 33.04
N GLY A 617 22.45 -4.80 31.90
CA GLY A 617 22.60 -4.23 30.57
C GLY A 617 24.04 -3.90 30.18
N ASP A 618 25.03 -4.38 30.93
CA ASP A 618 26.45 -4.30 30.58
C ASP A 618 26.87 -5.52 29.75
N PRO A 619 27.93 -5.43 28.92
CA PRO A 619 28.35 -6.54 28.07
C PRO A 619 28.80 -7.74 28.92
N VAL A 620 28.60 -8.94 28.38
CA VAL A 620 29.10 -10.21 28.95
C VAL A 620 30.43 -10.62 28.32
N PHE A 621 30.77 -10.06 27.15
CA PHE A 621 32.06 -10.28 26.51
C PHE A 621 32.50 -9.03 25.76
N GLU A 622 33.67 -8.51 26.14
CA GLU A 622 34.27 -7.29 25.59
C GLU A 622 35.50 -7.59 24.75
N HIS A 623 35.91 -6.63 23.93
CA HIS A 623 37.13 -6.68 23.12
C HIS A 623 38.39 -6.78 23.98
N GLY A 624 39.45 -7.32 23.38
CA GLY A 624 40.72 -7.56 24.06
C GLY A 624 41.51 -6.29 24.33
N GLN A 625 42.61 -6.42 25.07
CA GLN A 625 43.53 -5.30 25.30
C GLN A 625 44.25 -4.89 24.00
N PRO A 626 44.72 -3.64 23.87
CA PRO A 626 45.52 -3.20 22.71
C PRO A 626 46.65 -4.18 22.38
N GLY A 627 46.76 -4.55 21.11
CA GLY A 627 47.77 -5.51 20.62
C GLY A 627 47.28 -6.97 20.53
N THR A 628 46.10 -7.28 21.07
CA THR A 628 45.43 -8.58 20.84
C THR A 628 44.71 -8.61 19.48
N PHE A 629 44.38 -9.80 18.98
CA PHE A 629 43.73 -9.96 17.66
C PHE A 629 42.27 -9.48 17.64
N ASP A 630 41.66 -9.32 18.80
CA ASP A 630 40.30 -8.83 19.00
C ASP A 630 40.29 -7.50 19.78
N SER A 631 41.37 -6.71 19.69
CA SER A 631 41.57 -5.50 20.50
C SER A 631 40.63 -4.35 20.20
N THR A 632 39.90 -4.39 19.09
CA THR A 632 38.98 -3.31 18.70
C THR A 632 37.54 -3.78 18.63
N LYS A 633 37.26 -5.07 18.54
CA LYS A 633 35.90 -5.53 18.27
C LYS A 633 35.70 -7.02 18.58
N VAL A 634 34.58 -7.35 19.21
CA VAL A 634 33.98 -8.69 19.28
C VAL A 634 32.52 -8.63 18.82
N ASP A 635 32.16 -9.37 17.78
CA ASP A 635 30.89 -9.22 17.07
C ASP A 635 30.41 -10.54 16.45
N HIS A 636 29.14 -10.62 16.05
CA HIS A 636 28.50 -11.84 15.50
C HIS A 636 28.79 -13.10 16.34
N PRO A 637 28.25 -13.18 17.57
CA PRO A 637 28.41 -14.38 18.38
C PRO A 637 27.68 -15.56 17.74
N ALA A 638 28.37 -16.68 17.56
CA ALA A 638 27.80 -17.98 17.21
C ALA A 638 27.98 -18.91 18.39
N VAL A 639 26.91 -19.07 19.18
CA VAL A 639 26.94 -19.80 20.45
C VAL A 639 26.30 -21.18 20.29
N LEU A 640 26.98 -22.21 20.77
CA LEU A 640 26.46 -23.57 20.94
C LEU A 640 26.63 -24.01 22.40
N PHE A 641 25.82 -24.97 22.84
CA PHE A 641 25.97 -25.62 24.15
C PHE A 641 26.23 -27.11 23.96
N PHE A 642 27.40 -27.58 24.39
CA PHE A 642 27.77 -28.99 24.42
C PHE A 642 28.92 -29.19 25.42
N ASP A 643 29.17 -30.44 25.82
CA ASP A 643 30.18 -30.78 26.83
C ASP A 643 30.07 -29.93 28.12
N ASP A 644 28.82 -29.72 28.56
CA ASP A 644 28.43 -28.95 29.75
C ASP A 644 28.95 -27.50 29.81
N LYS A 645 29.20 -26.89 28.65
CA LYS A 645 29.60 -25.48 28.56
C LYS A 645 29.06 -24.81 27.30
N PHE A 646 29.02 -23.49 27.35
CA PHE A 646 28.78 -22.66 26.18
C PHE A 646 30.08 -22.46 25.40
N HIS A 647 29.94 -22.52 24.08
CA HIS A 647 31.01 -22.35 23.10
C HIS A 647 30.61 -21.20 22.19
N MET A 648 31.46 -20.16 22.07
CA MET A 648 31.19 -19.02 21.20
C MET A 648 32.33 -18.84 20.21
N TRP A 649 31.99 -18.90 18.93
CA TRP A 649 32.84 -18.38 17.87
C TRP A 649 32.38 -16.96 17.53
N TYR A 650 33.32 -16.05 17.33
CA TYR A 650 33.00 -14.64 17.17
C TYR A 650 33.91 -13.96 16.15
N THR A 651 33.41 -12.91 15.53
CA THR A 651 34.22 -12.00 14.70
C THR A 651 35.10 -11.14 15.61
N ALA A 652 36.41 -11.25 15.44
CA ALA A 652 37.44 -10.49 16.14
C ALA A 652 38.04 -9.42 15.22
N GLY A 653 38.22 -8.20 15.72
CA GLY A 653 38.92 -7.13 15.01
C GLY A 653 40.14 -6.61 15.75
N ASP A 654 41.23 -6.37 15.03
CA ASP A 654 42.42 -5.66 15.51
C ASP A 654 42.43 -4.20 15.04
N ALA A 655 43.43 -3.42 15.47
CA ALA A 655 43.59 -2.02 15.07
C ALA A 655 43.84 -1.83 13.56
N GLY A 656 44.22 -2.88 12.84
CA GLY A 656 44.42 -2.87 11.39
C GLY A 656 43.16 -3.24 10.59
N SER A 657 42.01 -3.42 11.24
CA SER A 657 40.77 -3.90 10.63
C SER A 657 40.91 -5.24 9.91
N ARG A 658 41.84 -6.10 10.36
CA ARG A 658 42.00 -7.45 9.83
C ARG A 658 41.12 -8.41 10.61
N TYR A 659 39.87 -8.59 10.16
CA TYR A 659 38.95 -9.45 10.88
C TYR A 659 39.33 -10.93 10.78
N LYS A 660 39.20 -11.60 11.92
CA LYS A 660 39.47 -13.03 12.12
C LYS A 660 38.34 -13.64 12.94
N ILE A 661 38.35 -14.96 13.11
CA ILE A 661 37.40 -15.64 13.99
C ILE A 661 38.11 -16.07 15.26
N GLY A 662 37.59 -15.62 16.39
CA GLY A 662 37.99 -16.04 17.73
C GLY A 662 37.09 -17.13 18.29
N TYR A 663 37.51 -17.74 19.39
CA TYR A 663 36.78 -18.77 20.11
C TYR A 663 36.87 -18.53 21.61
N ALA A 664 35.75 -18.68 22.30
CA ALA A 664 35.65 -18.55 23.75
C ALA A 664 34.72 -19.61 24.32
N THR A 665 34.95 -20.02 25.57
CA THR A 665 34.05 -20.90 26.31
C THR A 665 33.53 -20.22 27.57
N SER A 666 32.36 -20.65 28.04
CA SER A 666 31.77 -20.15 29.28
C SER A 666 30.98 -21.25 29.98
N PRO A 667 31.10 -21.41 31.31
CA PRO A 667 30.28 -22.37 32.06
C PRO A 667 28.84 -21.88 32.28
N ASP A 668 28.58 -20.58 32.18
CA ASP A 668 27.32 -19.95 32.56
C ASP A 668 26.73 -19.00 31.49
N GLY A 669 27.41 -18.88 30.34
CA GLY A 669 27.01 -18.00 29.23
C GLY A 669 27.23 -16.51 29.50
N MET A 670 27.74 -16.15 30.68
CA MET A 670 27.98 -14.78 31.13
C MET A 670 29.47 -14.48 31.28
N HIS A 671 30.26 -15.41 31.81
CA HIS A 671 31.68 -15.24 32.04
C HIS A 671 32.46 -16.06 31.01
N TRP A 672 33.09 -15.37 30.06
CA TRP A 672 33.73 -15.98 28.91
C TRP A 672 35.25 -16.01 29.02
N THR A 673 35.84 -17.15 28.70
CA THR A 673 37.29 -17.37 28.61
C THR A 673 37.68 -17.50 27.15
N ARG A 674 38.61 -16.65 26.68
CA ARG A 674 39.19 -16.77 25.34
C ARG A 674 40.01 -18.05 25.25
N GLU A 675 39.72 -18.86 24.25
CA GLU A 675 40.43 -20.10 23.98
C GLU A 675 41.61 -19.89 23.04
N ASN A 676 42.31 -20.99 22.72
CA ASN A 676 43.45 -20.99 21.81
C ASN A 676 44.54 -19.98 22.21
N ASN A 677 44.80 -19.86 23.52
CA ASN A 677 45.74 -18.88 24.08
C ASN A 677 45.47 -17.44 23.62
N ALA A 678 44.19 -17.05 23.52
CA ALA A 678 43.76 -15.75 23.00
C ALA A 678 44.32 -15.46 21.60
N SER A 679 44.38 -16.49 20.75
CA SER A 679 44.72 -16.40 19.32
C SER A 679 43.51 -16.77 18.45
N PRO A 680 43.41 -16.21 17.24
CA PRO A 680 42.32 -16.54 16.31
C PRO A 680 42.34 -18.03 15.96
N VAL A 681 41.16 -18.63 15.82
CA VAL A 681 40.99 -20.04 15.38
C VAL A 681 40.85 -20.15 13.87
N LEU A 682 40.43 -19.07 13.20
CA LEU A 682 40.46 -18.97 11.74
C LEU A 682 40.93 -17.56 11.33
N GLY A 683 41.97 -17.49 10.51
CA GLY A 683 42.48 -16.27 9.90
C GLY A 683 42.32 -16.28 8.38
N PRO A 684 42.81 -15.26 7.67
CA PRO A 684 42.76 -15.20 6.21
C PRO A 684 43.38 -16.43 5.53
N GLY A 685 42.87 -16.76 4.34
CA GLY A 685 43.34 -17.88 3.52
C GLY A 685 44.69 -17.61 2.84
N GLU A 686 45.09 -18.53 1.99
CA GLU A 686 46.30 -18.37 1.17
C GLU A 686 46.14 -17.20 0.18
N PRO A 687 47.22 -16.48 -0.17
CA PRO A 687 47.15 -15.38 -1.13
C PRO A 687 46.44 -15.77 -2.44
N GLY A 688 45.47 -14.96 -2.85
CA GLY A 688 44.64 -15.19 -4.03
C GLY A 688 43.34 -15.96 -3.76
N GLN A 689 43.15 -16.54 -2.57
CA GLN A 689 41.87 -17.16 -2.18
C GLN A 689 40.80 -16.10 -1.93
N PHE A 690 39.53 -16.53 -1.97
CA PHE A 690 38.38 -15.63 -1.78
C PHE A 690 38.32 -15.02 -0.37
N ASP A 691 39.07 -15.56 0.58
CA ASP A 691 39.14 -15.16 1.98
C ASP A 691 40.55 -14.73 2.42
N ASP A 692 41.42 -14.34 1.47
CA ASP A 692 42.83 -14.00 1.72
C ASP A 692 43.07 -12.67 2.47
N GLN A 693 42.03 -11.86 2.67
CA GLN A 693 42.13 -10.58 3.41
C GLN A 693 41.38 -10.60 4.74
N VAL A 694 40.17 -11.16 4.77
CA VAL A 694 39.26 -11.06 5.91
C VAL A 694 38.43 -12.34 6.06
N VAL A 695 38.31 -12.84 7.30
CA VAL A 695 37.33 -13.86 7.70
C VAL A 695 36.49 -13.39 8.88
N LEU A 696 35.16 -13.54 8.78
CA LEU A 696 34.21 -12.98 9.75
C LEU A 696 32.85 -13.70 9.69
N HIS A 697 31.92 -13.33 10.58
CA HIS A 697 30.54 -13.82 10.63
C HIS A 697 30.42 -15.36 10.69
N PRO A 698 30.97 -16.01 11.73
CA PRO A 698 30.84 -17.45 11.88
C PRO A 698 29.36 -17.86 12.05
N ALA A 699 28.98 -18.97 11.43
CA ALA A 699 27.79 -19.75 11.75
C ALA A 699 28.24 -21.19 11.98
N VAL A 700 28.12 -21.68 13.22
CA VAL A 700 28.64 -22.98 13.61
C VAL A 700 27.50 -23.94 13.93
N VAL A 701 27.59 -25.15 13.39
CA VAL A 701 26.67 -26.26 13.64
C VAL A 701 27.48 -27.48 14.05
N ARG A 702 26.98 -28.26 14.99
CA ARG A 702 27.53 -29.56 15.35
C ARG A 702 26.64 -30.66 14.77
N ASP A 703 27.21 -31.55 13.97
CA ASP A 703 26.46 -32.69 13.43
C ASP A 703 26.37 -33.85 14.46
N ASP A 704 25.59 -34.88 14.11
CA ASP A 704 25.40 -36.05 14.96
C ASP A 704 26.68 -36.87 15.19
N SER A 705 27.69 -36.71 14.34
CA SER A 705 29.01 -37.34 14.50
C SER A 705 29.92 -36.58 15.49
N GLY A 706 29.47 -35.42 15.94
CA GLY A 706 30.23 -34.49 16.77
C GLY A 706 31.20 -33.61 15.98
N LEU A 707 31.16 -33.64 14.64
CA LEU A 707 31.92 -32.75 13.79
C LEU A 707 31.30 -31.35 13.81
N LEU A 708 32.12 -30.34 14.02
CA LEU A 708 31.72 -28.95 13.91
C LEU A 708 31.90 -28.48 12.48
N HIS A 709 30.85 -27.88 11.93
CA HIS A 709 30.83 -27.19 10.65
C HIS A 709 30.74 -25.69 10.90
N MET A 710 31.59 -24.90 10.27
CA MET A 710 31.53 -23.45 10.29
C MET A 710 31.36 -22.93 8.87
N TRP A 711 30.28 -22.21 8.64
CA TRP A 711 30.16 -21.32 7.50
C TRP A 711 30.59 -19.92 7.92
N TYR A 712 31.40 -19.28 7.10
CA TYR A 712 31.98 -17.99 7.43
C TYR A 712 32.05 -17.10 6.21
N ASN A 713 32.05 -15.79 6.42
CA ASN A 713 32.28 -14.84 5.35
C ASN A 713 33.77 -14.64 5.08
N GLY A 714 34.14 -14.69 3.81
CA GLY A 714 35.48 -14.36 3.31
C GLY A 714 35.47 -13.15 2.39
N VAL A 715 36.52 -12.33 2.46
CA VAL A 715 36.85 -11.29 1.47
C VAL A 715 38.28 -11.47 1.02
N GLY A 716 38.48 -11.40 -0.30
CA GLY A 716 39.76 -11.55 -0.95
C GLY A 716 39.90 -10.60 -2.15
N PRO A 717 40.66 -10.95 -3.22
CA PRO A 717 40.93 -10.05 -4.34
C PRO A 717 39.66 -9.55 -5.06
N GLN A 718 38.56 -10.30 -4.98
CA GLN A 718 37.26 -9.96 -5.53
C GLN A 718 36.54 -8.82 -4.79
N LYS A 719 37.07 -8.36 -3.65
CA LYS A 719 36.55 -7.23 -2.85
C LYS A 719 35.05 -7.29 -2.53
N SER A 720 34.51 -8.50 -2.37
CA SER A 720 33.11 -8.73 -2.06
C SER A 720 32.94 -9.98 -1.19
N PHE A 721 31.95 -9.96 -0.30
CA PHE A 721 31.69 -11.06 0.63
C PHE A 721 31.22 -12.32 -0.11
N ARG A 722 31.80 -13.45 0.27
CA ARG A 722 31.41 -14.81 -0.11
C ARG A 722 31.30 -15.68 1.13
N VAL A 723 30.71 -16.86 1.02
CA VAL A 723 30.64 -17.82 2.13
C VAL A 723 31.62 -18.95 1.88
N GLY A 724 32.47 -19.24 2.87
CA GLY A 724 33.31 -20.43 2.96
C GLY A 724 32.73 -21.47 3.92
N HIS A 725 33.30 -22.66 3.90
CA HIS A 725 32.99 -23.76 4.81
C HIS A 725 34.28 -24.32 5.39
N ALA A 726 34.32 -24.56 6.70
CA ALA A 726 35.41 -25.21 7.40
C ALA A 726 34.86 -26.21 8.43
N THR A 727 35.62 -27.25 8.73
CA THR A 727 35.25 -28.26 9.74
C THR A 727 36.28 -28.39 10.83
N SER A 728 35.84 -28.75 12.03
CA SER A 728 36.71 -28.97 13.19
C SER A 728 36.15 -30.06 14.10
N ARG A 729 37.04 -30.74 14.85
CA ARG A 729 36.64 -31.68 15.92
C ARG A 729 36.77 -31.10 17.32
N ASP A 730 37.52 -30.02 17.48
CA ASP A 730 37.86 -29.43 18.78
C ASP A 730 37.45 -27.95 18.90
N GLY A 731 36.95 -27.35 17.82
CA GLY A 731 36.56 -25.94 17.75
C GLY A 731 37.73 -24.97 17.61
N ILE A 732 38.97 -25.48 17.59
CA ILE A 732 40.22 -24.71 17.56
C ILE A 732 40.92 -24.89 16.22
N GLN A 733 41.15 -26.13 15.79
CA GLN A 733 41.78 -26.45 14.51
C GLN A 733 40.72 -26.61 13.44
N TRP A 734 40.71 -25.69 12.48
CA TRP A 734 39.72 -25.65 11.41
C TRP A 734 40.35 -26.00 10.06
N GLU A 735 39.76 -26.97 9.37
CA GLU A 735 40.14 -27.36 8.02
C GLU A 735 39.14 -26.80 7.02
N ARG A 736 39.61 -25.94 6.10
CA ARG A 736 38.80 -25.38 5.02
C ARG A 736 38.35 -26.49 4.08
N GLN A 737 37.04 -26.57 3.86
CA GLN A 737 36.41 -27.49 2.91
C GLN A 737 36.38 -26.89 1.50
N ASN A 738 35.84 -27.65 0.55
CA ASN A 738 35.72 -27.25 -0.86
C ASN A 738 37.03 -26.72 -1.47
N GLN A 739 38.19 -27.29 -1.06
CA GLN A 739 39.53 -26.86 -1.50
C GLN A 739 39.83 -25.37 -1.23
N GLY A 740 39.20 -24.77 -0.22
CA GLY A 740 39.33 -23.34 0.09
C GLY A 740 38.62 -22.42 -0.92
N LYS A 741 37.68 -22.94 -1.72
CA LYS A 741 36.82 -22.15 -2.60
C LYS A 741 35.53 -21.75 -1.87
N PRO A 742 34.87 -20.65 -2.28
CA PRO A 742 33.60 -20.27 -1.67
C PRO A 742 32.52 -21.32 -2.00
N VAL A 743 31.65 -21.59 -1.04
CA VAL A 743 30.48 -22.48 -1.16
C VAL A 743 29.20 -21.72 -1.51
N LEU A 744 29.18 -20.40 -1.29
CA LEU A 744 28.10 -19.52 -1.73
C LEU A 744 28.65 -18.18 -2.25
N GLU A 745 28.19 -17.78 -3.42
CA GLU A 745 28.57 -16.52 -4.08
C GLU A 745 27.33 -15.70 -4.45
N PRO A 746 27.40 -14.36 -4.57
CA PRO A 746 26.30 -13.55 -5.05
C PRO A 746 25.83 -14.01 -6.42
N SER A 747 24.51 -14.15 -6.54
CA SER A 747 23.83 -14.49 -7.78
C SER A 747 22.57 -13.64 -7.92
N ILE A 748 21.73 -13.98 -8.90
CA ILE A 748 20.39 -13.42 -9.00
C ILE A 748 19.45 -14.35 -8.24
N VAL A 749 18.62 -13.79 -7.36
CA VAL A 749 17.55 -14.49 -6.64
C VAL A 749 16.24 -13.75 -6.89
N GLY A 750 15.39 -14.31 -7.74
CA GLY A 750 14.20 -13.62 -8.23
C GLY A 750 14.62 -12.38 -9.01
N ASP A 751 14.11 -11.22 -8.63
CA ASP A 751 14.54 -9.93 -9.19
C ASP A 751 15.67 -9.26 -8.38
N PHE A 752 16.18 -9.94 -7.33
CA PHE A 752 17.21 -9.42 -6.45
C PHE A 752 18.61 -9.79 -6.96
N HIS A 753 19.38 -8.79 -7.38
CA HIS A 753 20.77 -8.95 -7.79
C HIS A 753 21.68 -8.79 -6.58
N GLU A 754 22.15 -9.91 -6.04
CA GLU A 754 23.03 -9.91 -4.89
C GLU A 754 24.41 -9.34 -5.29
N GLY A 755 24.87 -8.32 -4.57
CA GLY A 755 26.25 -7.82 -4.63
C GLY A 755 27.14 -8.43 -3.55
N TYR A 756 26.54 -8.75 -2.40
CA TYR A 756 27.18 -9.44 -1.28
C TYR A 756 26.25 -10.54 -0.77
N VAL A 757 26.84 -11.62 -0.27
CA VAL A 757 26.17 -12.65 0.53
C VAL A 757 26.89 -12.75 1.88
N TYR A 758 26.21 -12.45 2.98
CA TYR A 758 26.85 -12.24 4.28
C TYR A 758 25.90 -12.41 5.48
N ASN A 759 26.43 -12.43 6.70
CA ASN A 759 25.70 -12.73 7.94
C ASN A 759 24.90 -14.04 7.83
N VAL A 760 25.62 -15.14 7.64
CA VAL A 760 25.03 -16.46 7.52
C VAL A 760 24.54 -16.96 8.87
N PHE A 761 23.46 -17.72 8.84
CA PHE A 761 23.00 -18.59 9.92
C PHE A 761 22.66 -19.94 9.30
N VAL A 762 23.08 -21.02 9.94
CA VAL A 762 22.84 -22.38 9.45
C VAL A 762 22.19 -23.22 10.52
N MET A 763 21.16 -23.97 10.14
CA MET A 763 20.48 -24.97 10.95
C MET A 763 20.61 -26.33 10.26
N LEU A 764 20.93 -27.38 11.02
CA LEU A 764 20.80 -28.76 10.56
C LEU A 764 19.41 -29.25 10.95
N ASN A 765 18.59 -29.60 9.96
CA ASN A 765 17.24 -30.12 10.15
C ASN A 765 17.00 -31.27 9.16
N ASP A 766 16.48 -32.41 9.62
CA ASP A 766 16.22 -33.60 8.81
C ASP A 766 17.40 -34.06 7.94
N GLY A 767 18.63 -33.96 8.48
CA GLY A 767 19.86 -34.31 7.76
C GLY A 767 20.23 -33.36 6.62
N GLN A 768 19.61 -32.18 6.54
CA GLN A 768 19.94 -31.12 5.60
C GLN A 768 20.37 -29.85 6.32
N PHE A 769 21.35 -29.16 5.75
CA PHE A 769 21.75 -27.84 6.19
C PHE A 769 20.86 -26.79 5.51
N HIS A 770 20.26 -25.94 6.31
CA HIS A 770 19.45 -24.80 5.90
C HIS A 770 20.19 -23.51 6.26
N MET A 771 20.59 -22.74 5.26
CA MET A 771 21.28 -21.48 5.43
C MET A 771 20.33 -20.32 5.17
N TRP A 772 20.20 -19.43 6.13
CA TRP A 772 19.68 -18.09 5.89
C TRP A 772 20.83 -17.10 5.86
N TYR A 773 20.86 -16.25 4.86
CA TYR A 773 21.95 -15.30 4.66
C TYR A 773 21.40 -13.95 4.24
N SER A 774 22.08 -12.89 4.64
CA SER A 774 21.78 -11.54 4.17
C SER A 774 22.37 -11.32 2.79
N ALA A 775 21.60 -10.69 1.91
CA ALA A 775 22.10 -10.22 0.64
C ALA A 775 21.83 -8.73 0.46
N TRP A 776 22.79 -8.02 -0.15
CA TRP A 776 22.71 -6.58 -0.42
C TRP A 776 22.86 -6.31 -1.91
N ALA A 777 22.02 -5.44 -2.48
CA ALA A 777 22.03 -5.11 -3.91
C ALA A 777 22.84 -3.83 -4.23
N PRO A 778 23.84 -3.86 -5.14
CA PRO A 778 24.79 -2.77 -5.34
C PRO A 778 24.27 -1.58 -6.17
N ASN A 779 23.25 -1.78 -7.01
CA ASN A 779 22.80 -0.79 -8.01
C ASN A 779 21.51 -0.04 -7.66
N GLN A 780 21.01 -0.14 -6.42
CA GLN A 780 19.80 0.55 -6.00
C GLN A 780 20.09 1.65 -4.95
N ARG A 781 21.11 2.48 -5.21
CA ARG A 781 21.56 3.56 -4.31
C ARG A 781 20.80 4.90 -4.45
N LYS A 782 19.88 5.05 -5.42
CA LYS A 782 19.19 6.33 -5.69
C LYS A 782 17.78 6.46 -5.08
N SER A 783 17.31 5.44 -4.37
CA SER A 783 16.14 5.49 -3.49
C SER A 783 16.59 4.87 -2.17
N GLY A 784 16.60 5.60 -1.05
CA GLY A 784 16.95 4.98 0.24
C GLY A 784 15.97 3.84 0.58
N PRO A 785 16.16 3.04 1.65
CA PRO A 785 17.34 2.73 2.46
C PRO A 785 18.13 1.49 1.93
N ASN A 786 19.14 0.98 2.64
CA ASN A 786 19.95 -0.15 2.14
C ASN A 786 19.08 -1.37 1.79
N HIS A 787 19.09 -1.81 0.53
CA HIS A 787 18.33 -2.99 0.10
C HIS A 787 19.00 -4.28 0.55
N ASN A 788 18.84 -4.56 1.84
CA ASN A 788 19.14 -5.85 2.44
C ASN A 788 17.91 -6.76 2.32
N CYS A 789 18.15 -8.03 2.09
CA CYS A 789 17.16 -9.08 2.30
C CYS A 789 17.81 -10.25 3.02
N ILE A 790 16.99 -11.08 3.64
CA ILE A 790 17.38 -12.41 4.12
C ILE A 790 16.85 -13.40 3.09
N THR A 791 17.72 -14.28 2.61
CA THR A 791 17.43 -15.31 1.62
C THR A 791 17.82 -16.67 2.18
N HIS A 792 17.18 -17.73 1.69
CA HIS A 792 17.41 -19.10 2.12
C HIS A 792 18.11 -19.94 1.04
N ALA A 793 18.97 -20.87 1.45
CA ALA A 793 19.55 -21.91 0.63
C ALA A 793 19.61 -23.24 1.40
N VAL A 794 19.58 -24.36 0.69
CA VAL A 794 19.66 -25.71 1.27
C VAL A 794 20.83 -26.50 0.70
N SER A 795 21.45 -27.33 1.55
CA SER A 795 22.54 -28.24 1.18
C SER A 795 22.42 -29.57 1.93
N SER A 796 22.81 -30.67 1.28
CA SER A 796 22.92 -31.99 1.94
C SER A 796 24.33 -32.30 2.45
N ASN A 797 25.34 -31.54 2.04
CA ASN A 797 26.75 -31.82 2.36
C ASN A 797 27.50 -30.60 2.94
N GLY A 798 26.90 -29.42 2.92
CA GLY A 798 27.49 -28.19 3.44
C GLY A 798 28.35 -27.42 2.43
N ASP A 799 28.70 -28.03 1.31
CA ASP A 799 29.56 -27.45 0.25
C ASP A 799 28.76 -26.99 -0.97
N GLU A 800 27.71 -27.72 -1.33
CA GLU A 800 26.88 -27.43 -2.51
C GLU A 800 25.53 -26.88 -2.08
N TRP A 801 25.25 -25.63 -2.43
CA TRP A 801 24.05 -24.91 -1.97
C TRP A 801 23.08 -24.62 -3.11
N LYS A 802 21.82 -24.99 -2.89
CA LYS A 802 20.70 -24.59 -3.75
C LYS A 802 19.95 -23.42 -3.09
N LYS A 803 20.08 -22.23 -3.66
CA LYS A 803 19.34 -21.04 -3.23
C LYS A 803 17.86 -21.16 -3.61
N ASP A 804 17.01 -20.62 -2.75
CA ASP A 804 15.64 -20.32 -3.13
C ASP A 804 15.62 -19.22 -4.19
N SER A 805 14.59 -19.23 -5.04
CA SER A 805 14.47 -18.28 -6.15
C SER A 805 13.80 -16.97 -5.76
N THR A 806 13.48 -16.76 -4.49
CA THR A 806 12.94 -15.50 -3.96
C THR A 806 13.48 -15.27 -2.54
N PRO A 807 13.72 -14.01 -2.14
CA PRO A 807 14.10 -13.71 -0.76
C PRO A 807 13.07 -14.20 0.27
N THR A 808 13.55 -14.57 1.46
CA THR A 808 12.73 -14.98 2.61
C THR A 808 12.11 -13.78 3.32
N LEU A 809 12.90 -12.75 3.61
CA LEU A 809 12.44 -11.47 4.15
C LEU A 809 13.12 -10.32 3.41
N THR A 810 12.35 -9.31 3.03
CA THR A 810 12.87 -8.03 2.51
C THR A 810 12.72 -6.95 3.56
N ASN A 811 13.29 -5.75 3.37
CA ASN A 811 12.98 -4.61 4.23
C ASN A 811 11.47 -4.35 4.34
N GLY A 812 11.03 -3.81 5.48
CA GLY A 812 9.63 -3.48 5.72
C GLY A 812 9.20 -2.19 5.02
N ALA A 813 7.90 -1.91 5.05
CA ALA A 813 7.37 -0.65 4.55
C ALA A 813 7.91 0.54 5.36
N ALA A 814 7.89 1.74 4.79
CA ALA A 814 8.27 2.96 5.53
C ALA A 814 7.46 3.08 6.85
N GLY A 815 8.15 3.41 7.94
CA GLY A 815 7.58 3.46 9.29
C GLY A 815 7.60 2.13 10.05
N SER A 816 7.92 1.01 9.39
CA SER A 816 8.17 -0.26 10.10
C SER A 816 9.53 -0.27 10.80
N ILE A 817 9.67 -1.14 11.80
CA ILE A 817 10.90 -1.28 12.61
C ILE A 817 12.13 -1.67 11.79
N ASP A 818 11.93 -2.27 10.62
CA ASP A 818 12.97 -2.73 9.70
C ASP A 818 12.88 -2.07 8.32
N GLU A 819 12.31 -0.85 8.26
CA GLU A 819 12.21 -0.07 7.02
C GLU A 819 13.58 0.12 6.36
N TYR A 820 14.64 0.33 7.17
CA TYR A 820 15.98 0.65 6.69
C TYR A 820 16.80 -0.57 6.33
N ALA A 821 16.65 -1.64 7.12
CA ALA A 821 17.40 -2.86 6.92
C ALA A 821 16.70 -4.04 7.62
N CYS A 822 16.62 -5.16 6.92
CA CYS A 822 16.32 -6.49 7.46
C CYS A 822 17.50 -7.40 7.10
N PHE A 823 18.27 -7.83 8.10
CA PHE A 823 19.50 -8.61 7.90
C PHE A 823 19.83 -9.42 9.15
N ALA A 824 20.73 -10.39 8.99
CA ALA A 824 21.30 -11.24 10.04
C ALA A 824 20.26 -11.83 11.00
N CYS A 825 19.94 -13.12 10.81
CA CYS A 825 18.95 -13.81 11.60
C CYS A 825 19.52 -14.96 12.43
N CYS A 826 18.75 -15.40 13.41
CA CYS A 826 18.82 -16.70 14.04
C CYS A 826 17.43 -17.34 14.00
N VAL A 827 17.34 -18.55 13.46
CA VAL A 827 16.10 -19.32 13.37
C VAL A 827 16.12 -20.40 14.43
N VAL A 828 15.04 -20.55 15.20
CA VAL A 828 14.91 -21.57 16.24
C VAL A 828 13.57 -22.31 16.12
N PRO A 829 13.53 -23.62 16.44
CA PRO A 829 12.27 -24.34 16.61
C PRO A 829 11.46 -23.79 17.78
N HIS A 830 10.15 -23.60 17.59
CA HIS A 830 9.17 -23.19 18.59
C HIS A 830 7.95 -24.11 18.54
N ALA A 831 7.15 -24.17 19.60
CA ALA A 831 5.95 -25.04 19.66
C ALA A 831 4.95 -24.79 18.52
N GLU A 832 4.98 -23.59 17.92
CA GLU A 832 4.07 -23.15 16.86
C GLU A 832 4.71 -23.17 15.46
N GLY A 833 5.96 -23.62 15.31
CA GLY A 833 6.70 -23.60 14.04
C GLY A 833 8.13 -23.09 14.21
N LEU A 834 8.68 -22.40 13.21
CA LEU A 834 10.00 -21.77 13.30
C LEU A 834 9.86 -20.29 13.61
N TRP A 835 10.70 -19.81 14.52
CA TRP A 835 10.81 -18.39 14.85
C TRP A 835 12.15 -17.85 14.37
N MET A 836 12.12 -16.76 13.61
CA MET A 836 13.27 -16.05 13.09
C MET A 836 13.44 -14.72 13.83
N TYR A 837 14.48 -14.65 14.66
CA TYR A 837 14.96 -13.40 15.25
C TYR A 837 15.90 -12.74 14.27
N TYR A 838 15.66 -11.49 13.87
CA TYR A 838 16.48 -10.82 12.86
C TYR A 838 16.81 -9.38 13.24
N SER A 839 17.91 -8.86 12.69
CA SER A 839 18.32 -7.47 12.91
C SER A 839 17.48 -6.54 12.04
N ALA A 840 16.81 -5.59 12.69
CA ALA A 840 15.89 -4.63 12.12
C ALA A 840 16.47 -3.21 12.22
N GLY A 841 16.48 -2.47 11.12
CA GLY A 841 16.96 -1.09 11.06
C GLY A 841 15.85 -0.09 10.82
N SER A 842 15.84 0.98 11.62
CA SER A 842 15.03 2.17 11.35
C SER A 842 15.77 3.17 10.45
N ARG A 843 15.07 4.15 9.86
CA ARG A 843 15.68 5.22 9.03
C ARG A 843 16.81 6.00 9.71
N TYR A 844 16.89 5.95 11.05
CA TYR A 844 17.94 6.58 11.83
C TYR A 844 19.22 5.73 11.94
N GLN A 845 19.30 4.62 11.19
CA GLN A 845 20.40 3.65 11.24
C GLN A 845 20.64 3.07 12.64
N ARG A 846 19.63 3.09 13.51
CA ARG A 846 19.63 2.35 14.78
C ARG A 846 19.10 0.95 14.51
N TYR A 847 19.84 -0.06 14.98
CA TYR A 847 19.55 -1.46 14.70
C TYR A 847 19.10 -2.17 15.95
N THR A 848 17.96 -2.85 15.90
CA THR A 848 17.38 -3.61 17.00
C THR A 848 17.14 -5.05 16.56
N THR A 849 16.55 -5.89 17.43
CA THR A 849 16.15 -7.25 17.06
C THR A 849 14.63 -7.37 16.99
N ALA A 850 14.15 -7.90 15.87
CA ALA A 850 12.73 -8.12 15.55
C ALA A 850 12.44 -9.61 15.35
N LEU A 851 11.15 -9.96 15.22
CA LEU A 851 10.66 -11.33 15.07
C LEU A 851 9.83 -11.55 13.80
N ALA A 852 10.11 -12.64 13.10
CA ALA A 852 9.26 -13.23 12.08
C ALA A 852 8.96 -14.69 12.43
N ILE A 853 7.79 -15.20 12.06
CA ILE A 853 7.33 -16.56 12.38
C ILE A 853 6.95 -17.31 11.10
N SER A 854 7.13 -18.63 11.07
CA SER A 854 6.79 -19.42 9.88
C SER A 854 5.26 -19.51 9.65
N GLU A 855 4.83 -19.54 8.38
CA GLU A 855 3.40 -19.65 8.00
C GLU A 855 2.75 -21.00 8.35
N ALA A 856 3.54 -22.03 8.63
CA ALA A 856 3.05 -23.36 8.97
C ALA A 856 3.43 -23.73 10.41
N HIS A 857 2.48 -24.37 11.12
CA HIS A 857 2.82 -25.25 12.23
C HIS A 857 3.65 -26.40 11.67
N LEU A 858 4.85 -26.63 12.21
CA LEU A 858 5.54 -27.89 11.98
C LEU A 858 4.61 -28.98 12.52
N SER A 859 4.05 -29.77 11.58
CA SER A 859 3.43 -31.03 11.97
C SER A 859 4.58 -31.88 12.47
N ASP A 860 4.54 -32.16 13.76
CA ASP A 860 5.43 -32.99 14.54
C ASP A 860 6.62 -32.24 15.14
N GLY A 861 6.51 -31.96 16.45
CA GLY A 861 7.65 -31.60 17.27
C GLY A 861 8.63 -32.76 17.36
N ARG A 862 9.78 -32.60 16.71
CA ARG A 862 11.02 -33.32 16.99
C ARG A 862 12.19 -32.36 16.90
#